data_AF-A0A954JTD4-F1
#
_entry.id   AF-A0A954JTD4-F1
#
_cell.length_a   1.000
_cell.length_b   1.000
_cell.length_c   1.000
_cell.angle_alpha   90.00
_cell.angle_beta   90.00
_cell.angle_gamma   90.00
#
_symmetry.space_group_name_H-M   'P 1'
#
loop_
_entity.id
_entity.type
_entity.pdbx_description
1 polymer ?
#
loop_
_entity_poly.entity_id
_entity_poly.type
_entity_poly.pdbx_seq_one_letter_code
_entity_poly.pdbx_strand_id
1 'polypeptide(L)'
;MKQISLVLTLLLYCCIPSLVKADSPAPKIKLSPETEKQCLEVLREAINSDEFWPSMHAAEAMTLAGKGAEVRQIVEPKLKTEKDDQHRCGLARELVRAGDRSKAAIMFQILAGKDSHGHVHACESLYKVNELGDGILIREAMKSDNPKKAMMAAALLCRWGNPEAFKVVRKFLQDEDVSIAATAAWIIARVGDKSDIPALKANLKRTDDPFTRAYFETALAMHGDPEGLAAVKANLSSDNAAVKTYSAIFAGEAGAANLKEKLVKQLKDENRDARIRAAQALIVLAKSEPPKDEIVVSDVYEASKEYPRYSEGSILPLNDGSLLYATTQFIGSGSDFATARIIAKKSTDGGRTWGKQRVLQENTGKKNVMSVTLRYLAGPMQEKRPIGLFYLKKNTLSDLKAYLKVSDDNGKTFGPPIEITSPPGYHVMNNDRITILKNGRWLAPVASTPDVKKDNHFVCTCFISDDRGKTWRQSKGSVDYSKRGAMEPEVIELKNGNVLMIFRTQSGHIGSSLSSDKGDTWSKPDSWGVRAPEAPATLRRIPSTGDLLLIWNDNFEPGAGHSGKRTPLTAAISSDEGKTWKLKKNLETDADQTYSYISLTFYRGRAIMSYYVGQENHMISSRFRSIPLAWIYEPAAD
;
A
#
# COMPACT_ATOMS: atom_id res chain seq x y z
N MET A 1 -17.13 -48.73 -45.98
CA MET A 1 -18.18 -48.90 -44.93
C MET A 1 -17.48 -48.86 -43.58
N LYS A 2 -17.62 -47.77 -42.81
CA LYS A 2 -18.31 -47.69 -41.49
C LYS A 2 -17.63 -48.58 -40.42
N GLN A 3 -17.22 -48.18 -39.21
CA GLN A 3 -17.57 -47.11 -38.26
C GLN A 3 -16.46 -47.07 -37.19
N ILE A 4 -15.81 -45.93 -36.92
CA ILE A 4 -15.89 -45.10 -35.70
C ILE A 4 -16.42 -45.81 -34.43
N SER A 5 -15.55 -45.99 -33.43
CA SER A 5 -15.91 -45.84 -32.01
C SER A 5 -14.79 -45.18 -31.22
N LEU A 6 -15.22 -44.18 -30.47
CA LEU A 6 -14.51 -43.15 -29.74
C LEU A 6 -14.12 -43.71 -28.36
N VAL A 7 -12.84 -43.72 -27.99
CA VAL A 7 -12.41 -43.96 -26.60
C VAL A 7 -12.25 -42.59 -25.94
N LEU A 8 -13.18 -42.28 -25.03
CA LEU A 8 -13.14 -41.13 -24.15
C LEU A 8 -11.99 -41.29 -23.14
N THR A 9 -10.91 -40.53 -23.31
CA THR A 9 -9.95 -40.27 -22.23
C THR A 9 -10.42 -39.02 -21.49
N LEU A 10 -11.12 -39.21 -20.36
CA LEU A 10 -11.35 -38.14 -19.38
C LEU A 10 -10.02 -37.81 -18.69
N LEU A 11 -9.28 -36.86 -19.23
CA LEU A 11 -8.24 -36.15 -18.50
C LEU A 11 -8.91 -35.09 -17.64
N LEU A 12 -8.94 -35.34 -16.32
CA LEU A 12 -9.20 -34.32 -15.30
C LEU A 12 -8.21 -33.17 -15.51
N TYR A 13 -8.70 -32.05 -16.02
CA TYR A 13 -8.03 -30.76 -15.93
C TYR A 13 -8.06 -30.33 -14.46
N CYS A 14 -6.99 -30.61 -13.71
CA CYS A 14 -6.67 -29.83 -12.53
C CYS A 14 -6.31 -28.42 -13.01
N CYS A 15 -7.23 -27.47 -12.81
CA CYS A 15 -6.97 -26.05 -12.94
C CYS A 15 -5.95 -25.62 -11.87
N ILE A 16 -4.67 -25.82 -12.14
CA ILE A 16 -3.61 -25.05 -11.50
C ILE A 16 -3.74 -23.65 -12.12
N PRO A 17 -4.05 -22.58 -11.37
CA PRO A 17 -3.89 -21.24 -11.90
C PRO A 17 -2.40 -21.07 -12.19
N SER A 18 -2.04 -21.13 -13.46
CA SER A 18 -0.71 -20.75 -13.92
C SER A 18 -0.44 -19.35 -13.40
N LEU A 19 0.60 -19.20 -12.59
CA LEU A 19 1.23 -17.93 -12.25
C LEU A 19 1.81 -17.36 -13.56
N VAL A 20 0.93 -16.83 -14.41
CA VAL A 20 1.32 -16.03 -15.57
C VAL A 20 1.97 -14.79 -14.97
N LYS A 21 3.30 -14.65 -15.15
CA LYS A 21 3.94 -13.34 -15.12
C LYS A 21 3.10 -12.47 -16.04
N ALA A 22 2.34 -11.53 -15.48
CA ALA A 22 1.61 -10.59 -16.29
C ALA A 22 2.66 -9.75 -17.02
N ASP A 23 2.93 -10.12 -18.28
CA ASP A 23 3.69 -9.26 -19.17
C ASP A 23 2.95 -7.93 -19.21
N SER A 24 3.65 -6.87 -18.80
CA SER A 24 3.05 -5.54 -18.78
C SER A 24 2.59 -5.21 -20.21
N PRO A 25 1.36 -4.69 -20.40
CA PRO A 25 0.82 -4.49 -21.73
C PRO A 25 1.74 -3.59 -22.56
N ALA A 26 1.91 -3.91 -23.85
CA ALA A 26 2.75 -3.11 -24.73
C ALA A 26 2.30 -1.64 -24.75
N PRO A 27 3.23 -0.67 -24.90
CA PRO A 27 2.87 0.73 -25.10
C PRO A 27 1.83 0.91 -26.20
N LYS A 28 0.88 1.85 -25.99
CA LYS A 28 -0.20 2.11 -26.95
C LYS A 28 0.33 2.74 -28.24
N ILE A 29 1.42 3.49 -28.16
CA ILE A 29 2.15 4.03 -29.31
C ILE A 29 3.66 3.86 -29.13
N LYS A 30 4.41 4.01 -30.22
CA LYS A 30 5.86 4.27 -30.21
C LYS A 30 6.12 5.70 -30.67
N LEU A 31 6.99 6.44 -29.98
CA LEU A 31 7.47 7.76 -30.40
C LEU A 31 8.77 7.62 -31.19
N SER A 32 8.97 8.49 -32.19
CA SER A 32 10.27 8.59 -32.84
C SER A 32 11.23 9.37 -31.92
N PRO A 33 12.56 9.17 -32.04
CA PRO A 33 13.54 9.94 -31.28
C PRO A 33 13.37 11.46 -31.44
N GLU A 34 12.99 11.93 -32.64
CA GLU A 34 12.74 13.34 -32.93
C GLU A 34 11.50 13.86 -32.21
N THR A 35 10.43 13.06 -32.17
CA THR A 35 9.19 13.44 -31.46
C THR A 35 9.42 13.47 -29.96
N GLU A 36 10.16 12.50 -29.42
CA GLU A 36 10.53 12.47 -28.00
C GLU A 36 11.40 13.68 -27.63
N LYS A 37 12.37 14.02 -28.48
CA LYS A 37 13.18 15.23 -28.33
C LYS A 37 12.31 16.50 -28.31
N GLN A 38 11.40 16.66 -29.27
CA GLN A 38 10.49 17.80 -29.33
C GLN A 38 9.60 17.90 -28.08
N CYS A 39 9.08 16.77 -27.58
CA CYS A 39 8.34 16.75 -26.32
C CYS A 39 9.19 17.29 -25.17
N LEU A 40 10.42 16.79 -25.01
CA LEU A 40 11.32 17.22 -23.95
C LEU A 40 11.75 18.70 -24.07
N GLU A 41 11.92 19.22 -25.28
CA GLU A 41 12.23 20.63 -25.52
C GLU A 41 11.09 21.55 -25.04
N VAL A 42 9.84 21.25 -25.44
CA VAL A 42 8.64 21.97 -24.98
C VAL A 42 8.55 21.98 -23.45
N LEU A 43 8.80 20.82 -22.83
CA LEU A 43 8.68 20.69 -21.37
C LEU A 43 9.79 21.43 -20.63
N ARG A 44 11.03 21.41 -21.14
CA ARG A 44 12.17 22.14 -20.56
C ARG A 44 12.03 23.65 -20.69
N GLU A 45 11.47 24.13 -21.79
CA GLU A 45 11.12 25.55 -21.92
C GLU A 45 10.07 25.93 -20.85
N ALA A 46 9.00 25.14 -20.74
CA ALA A 46 7.89 25.44 -19.85
C ALA A 46 8.23 25.38 -18.35
N ILE A 47 9.00 24.38 -17.89
CA ILE A 47 9.36 24.26 -16.46
C ILE A 47 10.19 25.45 -15.95
N ASN A 48 10.94 26.10 -16.87
CA ASN A 48 11.77 27.27 -16.59
C ASN A 48 11.05 28.61 -16.81
N SER A 49 9.77 28.60 -17.20
CA SER A 49 8.98 29.82 -17.35
C SER A 49 8.48 30.39 -16.02
N ASP A 50 8.07 31.66 -16.05
CA ASP A 50 7.50 32.37 -14.90
C ASP A 50 6.02 32.00 -14.65
N GLU A 51 5.38 31.29 -15.58
CA GLU A 51 4.00 30.83 -15.41
C GLU A 51 3.95 29.62 -14.49
N PHE A 52 3.43 29.80 -13.28
CA PHE A 52 3.47 28.79 -12.23
C PHE A 52 2.83 27.45 -12.64
N TRP A 53 1.56 27.44 -13.08
CA TRP A 53 0.84 26.20 -13.39
C TRP A 53 1.37 25.47 -14.63
N PRO A 54 1.65 26.15 -15.76
CA PRO A 54 2.37 25.56 -16.89
C PRO A 54 3.72 24.95 -16.48
N SER A 55 4.49 25.61 -15.60
CA SER A 55 5.72 25.04 -15.05
C SER A 55 5.47 23.73 -14.28
N MET A 56 4.40 23.65 -13.49
CA MET A 56 4.02 22.42 -12.77
C MET A 56 3.51 21.30 -13.70
N HIS A 57 2.72 21.63 -14.74
CA HIS A 57 2.31 20.65 -15.76
C HIS A 57 3.52 20.09 -16.50
N ALA A 58 4.50 20.93 -16.80
CA ALA A 58 5.75 20.49 -17.42
C ALA A 58 6.55 19.57 -16.50
N ALA A 59 6.65 19.89 -15.20
CA ALA A 59 7.31 19.03 -14.22
C ALA A 59 6.65 17.64 -14.09
N GLU A 60 5.33 17.56 -14.15
CA GLU A 60 4.59 16.28 -14.19
C GLU A 60 5.00 15.46 -15.41
N ALA A 61 4.92 16.06 -16.60
CA ALA A 61 5.22 15.40 -17.86
C ALA A 61 6.70 14.98 -17.96
N MET A 62 7.63 15.80 -17.47
CA MET A 62 9.06 15.47 -17.39
C MET A 62 9.32 14.30 -16.46
N THR A 63 8.64 14.25 -15.32
CA THR A 63 8.73 13.11 -14.40
C THR A 63 8.22 11.84 -15.08
N LEU A 64 7.10 11.93 -15.81
CA LEU A 64 6.62 10.84 -16.64
C LEU A 64 7.70 10.44 -17.68
N ALA A 65 8.38 11.37 -18.32
CA ALA A 65 9.50 11.07 -19.24
C ALA A 65 10.79 10.55 -18.56
N GLY A 66 10.75 10.16 -17.28
CA GLY A 66 11.90 9.63 -16.55
C GLY A 66 12.92 10.70 -16.13
N LYS A 67 12.55 11.99 -16.19
CA LYS A 67 13.42 13.13 -15.82
C LYS A 67 13.19 13.63 -14.40
N GLY A 68 12.77 12.76 -13.48
CA GLY A 68 12.47 13.15 -12.09
C GLY A 68 13.66 13.80 -11.36
N ALA A 69 14.90 13.39 -11.65
CA ALA A 69 16.07 14.04 -11.07
C ALA A 69 16.22 15.52 -11.50
N GLU A 70 16.00 15.80 -12.79
CA GLU A 70 16.00 17.16 -13.36
C GLU A 70 14.88 18.01 -12.75
N VAL A 71 13.69 17.42 -12.61
CA VAL A 71 12.55 18.07 -11.94
C VAL A 71 12.87 18.46 -10.50
N ARG A 72 13.46 17.55 -9.70
CA ARG A 72 13.85 17.87 -8.31
C ARG A 72 14.83 19.04 -8.24
N GLN A 73 15.84 19.06 -9.11
CA GLN A 73 16.84 20.13 -9.15
C GLN A 73 16.21 21.51 -9.40
N ILE A 74 15.17 21.58 -10.24
CA ILE A 74 14.49 22.83 -10.60
C ILE A 74 13.42 23.23 -9.58
N VAL A 75 12.64 22.27 -9.08
CA VAL A 75 11.44 22.52 -8.25
C VAL A 75 11.79 22.70 -6.78
N GLU A 76 12.79 21.98 -6.25
CA GLU A 76 13.12 22.02 -4.81
C GLU A 76 13.55 23.41 -4.31
N PRO A 77 14.35 24.20 -5.04
CA PRO A 77 14.67 25.57 -4.64
C PRO A 77 13.44 26.48 -4.55
N LYS A 78 12.50 26.37 -5.49
CA LYS A 78 11.26 27.17 -5.53
C LYS A 78 10.41 26.96 -4.27
N LEU A 79 10.34 25.72 -3.79
CA LEU A 79 9.56 25.36 -2.60
C LEU A 79 10.08 26.02 -1.30
N LYS A 80 11.37 26.35 -1.23
CA LYS A 80 11.96 26.95 -0.01
C LYS A 80 11.52 28.39 0.24
N THR A 81 11.15 29.11 -0.82
CA THR A 81 10.80 30.53 -0.77
C THR A 81 9.31 30.79 -0.96
N GLU A 82 8.58 29.82 -1.52
CA GLU A 82 7.15 29.94 -1.78
C GLU A 82 6.33 29.95 -0.48
N LYS A 83 5.37 30.87 -0.41
CA LYS A 83 4.51 31.11 0.76
C LYS A 83 3.03 30.82 0.45
N ASP A 84 2.61 30.87 -0.81
CA ASP A 84 1.24 30.55 -1.17
C ASP A 84 0.99 29.04 -1.04
N ASP A 85 0.00 28.65 -0.24
CA ASP A 85 -0.25 27.24 0.05
C ASP A 85 -0.71 26.44 -1.17
N GLN A 86 -1.37 27.06 -2.16
CA GLN A 86 -1.75 26.35 -3.39
C GLN A 86 -0.51 26.05 -4.24
N HIS A 87 0.40 27.02 -4.35
CA HIS A 87 1.68 26.83 -5.01
C HIS A 87 2.57 25.83 -4.27
N ARG A 88 2.64 25.91 -2.93
CA ARG A 88 3.37 24.92 -2.11
C ARG A 88 2.83 23.51 -2.33
N CYS A 89 1.51 23.34 -2.42
CA CYS A 89 0.89 22.06 -2.80
C CYS A 89 1.33 21.59 -4.19
N GLY A 90 1.36 22.48 -5.18
CA GLY A 90 1.83 22.18 -6.54
C GLY A 90 3.30 21.71 -6.55
N LEU A 91 4.20 22.47 -5.94
CA LEU A 91 5.62 22.16 -5.86
C LEU A 91 5.87 20.83 -5.10
N ALA A 92 5.23 20.65 -3.95
CA ALA A 92 5.35 19.42 -3.16
C ALA A 92 4.84 18.20 -3.93
N ARG A 93 3.72 18.32 -4.66
CA ARG A 93 3.17 17.27 -5.52
C ARG A 93 4.17 16.81 -6.57
N GLU A 94 4.80 17.75 -7.27
CA GLU A 94 5.76 17.40 -8.32
C GLU A 94 7.05 16.79 -7.76
N LEU A 95 7.51 17.20 -6.56
CA LEU A 95 8.62 16.53 -5.88
C LEU A 95 8.27 15.10 -5.46
N VAL A 96 7.04 14.85 -4.99
CA VAL A 96 6.57 13.49 -4.67
C VAL A 96 6.55 12.63 -5.93
N ARG A 97 6.00 13.15 -7.05
CA ARG A 97 6.02 12.45 -8.35
C ARG A 97 7.45 12.14 -8.78
N ALA A 98 8.35 13.09 -8.62
CA ALA A 98 9.77 12.97 -8.95
C ALA A 98 10.56 12.04 -8.00
N GLY A 99 9.89 11.39 -7.05
CA GLY A 99 10.47 10.35 -6.20
C GLY A 99 10.98 10.86 -4.86
N ASP A 100 10.47 11.98 -4.34
CA ASP A 100 10.66 12.39 -2.96
C ASP A 100 9.31 12.44 -2.21
N ARG A 101 8.86 11.28 -1.73
CA ARG A 101 7.60 11.14 -1.00
C ARG A 101 7.59 11.87 0.34
N SER A 102 8.75 12.27 0.87
CA SER A 102 8.80 13.01 2.14
C SER A 102 8.03 14.33 2.04
N LYS A 103 7.99 14.93 0.84
CA LYS A 103 7.28 16.19 0.57
C LYS A 103 5.77 16.09 0.65
N ALA A 104 5.20 14.88 0.70
CA ALA A 104 3.78 14.71 1.01
C ALA A 104 3.39 15.30 2.37
N ALA A 105 4.33 15.36 3.31
CA ALA A 105 4.14 16.00 4.61
C ALA A 105 3.64 17.44 4.51
N ILE A 106 4.10 18.21 3.52
CA ILE A 106 3.70 19.61 3.32
C ILE A 106 2.21 19.70 3.00
N MET A 107 1.71 18.83 2.11
CA MET A 107 0.30 18.78 1.76
C MET A 107 -0.57 18.35 2.95
N PHE A 108 -0.10 17.39 3.77
CA PHE A 108 -0.81 17.03 5.01
C PHE A 108 -0.82 18.17 6.04
N GLN A 109 0.28 18.91 6.18
CA GLN A 109 0.37 20.06 7.08
C GLN A 109 -0.56 21.19 6.63
N ILE A 110 -0.61 21.50 5.34
CA ILE A 110 -1.53 22.50 4.78
C ILE A 110 -2.98 22.06 5.03
N LEU A 111 -3.34 20.81 4.75
CA LEU A 111 -4.70 20.32 4.97
C LEU A 111 -5.12 20.27 6.45
N ALA A 112 -4.17 20.09 7.36
CA ALA A 112 -4.39 20.14 8.81
C ALA A 112 -4.35 21.57 9.38
N GLY A 113 -4.01 22.56 8.55
CA GLY A 113 -3.89 23.96 8.93
C GLY A 113 -5.22 24.59 9.32
N LYS A 114 -5.12 25.74 9.99
CA LYS A 114 -6.31 26.57 10.28
C LYS A 114 -6.76 27.35 9.04
N ASP A 115 -5.83 27.72 8.17
CA ASP A 115 -6.11 28.47 6.95
C ASP A 115 -6.63 27.54 5.85
N SER A 116 -7.87 27.79 5.41
CA SER A 116 -8.52 26.98 4.39
C SER A 116 -8.05 27.22 2.96
N HIS A 117 -7.28 28.28 2.70
CA HIS A 117 -6.87 28.70 1.34
C HIS A 117 -6.23 27.56 0.53
N GLY A 118 -5.41 26.72 1.17
CA GLY A 118 -4.73 25.59 0.54
C GLY A 118 -5.46 24.24 0.61
N HIS A 119 -6.57 24.12 1.34
CA HIS A 119 -7.15 22.80 1.68
C HIS A 119 -7.62 21.99 0.47
N VAL A 120 -8.30 22.62 -0.48
CA VAL A 120 -8.78 21.93 -1.70
C VAL A 120 -7.60 21.44 -2.54
N HIS A 121 -6.61 22.30 -2.75
CA HIS A 121 -5.39 21.97 -3.48
C HIS A 121 -4.57 20.87 -2.79
N ALA A 122 -4.52 20.86 -1.46
CA ALA A 122 -3.87 19.79 -0.72
C ALA A 122 -4.56 18.44 -0.95
N CYS A 123 -5.90 18.37 -0.87
CA CYS A 123 -6.65 17.15 -1.18
C CYS A 123 -6.44 16.69 -2.63
N GLU A 124 -6.55 17.61 -3.59
CA GLU A 124 -6.33 17.31 -5.01
C GLU A 124 -4.90 16.80 -5.26
N SER A 125 -3.90 17.45 -4.67
CA SER A 125 -2.51 17.05 -4.87
C SER A 125 -2.21 15.69 -4.22
N LEU A 126 -2.72 15.42 -3.02
CA LEU A 126 -2.62 14.09 -2.39
C LEU A 126 -3.33 13.00 -3.21
N TYR A 127 -4.49 13.31 -3.80
CA TYR A 127 -5.16 12.44 -4.78
C TYR A 127 -4.26 12.13 -5.97
N LYS A 128 -3.65 13.16 -6.57
CA LYS A 128 -2.80 13.04 -7.76
C LYS A 128 -1.55 12.18 -7.49
N VAL A 129 -0.94 12.29 -6.32
CA VAL A 129 0.22 11.46 -5.92
C VAL A 129 -0.14 10.13 -5.24
N ASN A 130 -1.43 9.90 -4.96
CA ASN A 130 -1.95 8.71 -4.30
C ASN A 130 -1.34 8.47 -2.90
N GLU A 131 -1.14 9.54 -2.12
CA GLU A 131 -0.61 9.50 -0.76
C GLU A 131 -1.72 9.75 0.27
N LEU A 132 -2.06 8.72 1.04
CA LEU A 132 -3.17 8.77 2.02
C LEU A 132 -2.70 8.97 3.47
N GLY A 133 -1.43 8.68 3.77
CA GLY A 133 -0.93 8.68 5.15
C GLY A 133 -1.64 7.62 6.02
N ASP A 134 -2.10 8.02 7.21
CA ASP A 134 -2.94 7.18 8.08
C ASP A 134 -4.46 7.26 7.74
N GLY A 135 -4.79 8.10 6.76
CA GLY A 135 -6.14 8.34 6.25
C GLY A 135 -7.09 9.06 7.20
N ILE A 136 -6.70 9.39 8.44
CA ILE A 136 -7.58 10.09 9.39
C ILE A 136 -7.96 11.45 8.82
N LEU A 137 -6.97 12.24 8.41
CA LEU A 137 -7.18 13.59 7.90
C LEU A 137 -8.05 13.61 6.63
N ILE A 138 -7.87 12.64 5.74
CA ILE A 138 -8.62 12.56 4.48
C ILE A 138 -10.07 12.10 4.72
N ARG A 139 -10.30 11.13 5.62
CA ARG A 139 -11.66 10.72 6.00
C ARG A 139 -12.44 11.86 6.65
N GLU A 140 -11.79 12.73 7.41
CA GLU A 140 -12.44 13.95 7.92
C GLU A 140 -12.63 15.02 6.84
N ALA A 141 -11.66 15.22 5.95
CA ALA A 141 -11.80 16.16 4.84
C ALA A 141 -12.96 15.80 3.89
N MET A 142 -13.30 14.52 3.75
CA MET A 142 -14.45 14.05 2.97
C MET A 142 -15.80 14.54 3.52
N LYS A 143 -15.88 14.87 4.82
CA LYS A 143 -17.11 15.34 5.48
C LYS A 143 -17.28 16.86 5.43
N SER A 144 -16.40 17.56 4.72
CA SER A 144 -16.38 19.03 4.63
C SER A 144 -17.64 19.58 3.93
N ASP A 145 -18.16 20.71 4.40
CA ASP A 145 -19.24 21.45 3.72
C ASP A 145 -18.77 22.08 2.41
N ASN A 146 -17.46 22.33 2.24
CA ASN A 146 -16.90 22.72 0.94
C ASN A 146 -16.94 21.51 -0.03
N PRO A 147 -17.72 21.57 -1.12
CA PRO A 147 -17.96 20.42 -2.01
C PRO A 147 -16.68 19.99 -2.74
N LYS A 148 -15.83 20.93 -3.15
CA LYS A 148 -14.55 20.62 -3.83
C LYS A 148 -13.59 19.89 -2.91
N LYS A 149 -13.48 20.32 -1.65
CA LYS A 149 -12.67 19.63 -0.64
C LYS A 149 -13.19 18.21 -0.37
N ALA A 150 -14.50 18.08 -0.16
CA ALA A 150 -15.14 16.79 0.07
C ALA A 150 -14.95 15.82 -1.11
N MET A 151 -15.16 16.29 -2.34
CA MET A 151 -14.95 15.52 -3.57
C MET A 151 -13.51 15.05 -3.74
N MET A 152 -12.51 15.93 -3.55
CA MET A 152 -11.11 15.55 -3.73
C MET A 152 -10.62 14.59 -2.65
N ALA A 153 -11.10 14.75 -1.41
CA ALA A 153 -10.84 13.79 -0.35
C ALA A 153 -11.49 12.42 -0.66
N ALA A 154 -12.76 12.42 -1.10
CA ALA A 154 -13.46 11.21 -1.53
C ALA A 154 -12.73 10.53 -2.70
N ALA A 155 -12.27 11.29 -3.70
CA ALA A 155 -11.52 10.78 -4.84
C ALA A 155 -10.27 9.99 -4.42
N LEU A 156 -9.51 10.50 -3.44
CA LEU A 156 -8.35 9.80 -2.90
C LEU A 156 -8.75 8.52 -2.17
N LEU A 157 -9.84 8.54 -1.41
CA LEU A 157 -10.36 7.35 -0.74
C LEU A 157 -10.88 6.30 -1.74
N CYS A 158 -11.48 6.72 -2.87
CA CYS A 158 -11.84 5.82 -3.97
C CYS A 158 -10.62 5.12 -4.57
N ARG A 159 -9.49 5.85 -4.77
CA ARG A 159 -8.22 5.22 -5.20
C ARG A 159 -7.69 4.17 -4.23
N TRP A 160 -8.16 4.20 -2.99
CA TRP A 160 -7.85 3.23 -1.94
C TRP A 160 -9.01 2.28 -1.63
N GLY A 161 -9.94 2.12 -2.58
CA GLY A 161 -11.00 1.11 -2.52
C GLY A 161 -12.07 1.34 -1.45
N ASN A 162 -12.27 2.58 -0.99
CA ASN A 162 -13.32 2.89 0.00
C ASN A 162 -14.72 2.92 -0.66
N PRO A 163 -15.64 1.98 -0.33
CA PRO A 163 -16.98 1.94 -0.97
C PRO A 163 -17.87 3.14 -0.66
N GLU A 164 -17.77 3.74 0.54
CA GLU A 164 -18.57 4.92 0.91
C GLU A 164 -18.10 6.16 0.16
N ALA A 165 -16.80 6.29 -0.11
CA ALA A 165 -16.27 7.39 -0.91
C ALA A 165 -16.81 7.38 -2.35
N PHE A 166 -17.01 6.19 -2.94
CA PHE A 166 -17.65 6.06 -4.25
C PHE A 166 -19.08 6.61 -4.26
N LYS A 167 -19.87 6.33 -3.21
CA LYS A 167 -21.22 6.88 -3.07
C LYS A 167 -21.20 8.41 -2.99
N VAL A 168 -20.25 8.97 -2.24
CA VAL A 168 -20.09 10.42 -2.12
C VAL A 168 -19.79 11.05 -3.48
N VAL A 169 -18.82 10.54 -4.23
CA VAL A 169 -18.48 11.08 -5.57
C VAL A 169 -19.67 10.96 -6.53
N ARG A 170 -20.36 9.81 -6.55
CA ARG A 170 -21.53 9.58 -7.40
C ARG A 170 -22.69 10.52 -7.08
N LYS A 171 -22.88 10.90 -5.80
CA LYS A 171 -23.89 11.89 -5.41
C LYS A 171 -23.64 13.25 -6.07
N PHE A 172 -22.37 13.68 -6.19
CA PHE A 172 -22.03 14.97 -6.80
C PHE A 172 -22.31 15.03 -8.32
N LEU A 173 -22.51 13.91 -9.02
CA LEU A 173 -23.01 13.94 -10.40
C LEU A 173 -24.42 14.55 -10.52
N GLN A 174 -25.17 14.59 -9.42
CA GLN A 174 -26.52 15.14 -9.37
C GLN A 174 -26.56 16.52 -8.71
N ASP A 175 -25.40 17.13 -8.44
CA ASP A 175 -25.33 18.49 -7.88
C ASP A 175 -25.96 19.48 -8.84
N GLU A 176 -26.72 20.45 -8.32
CA GLU A 176 -27.42 21.47 -9.13
C GLU A 176 -26.44 22.31 -9.94
N ASP A 177 -25.27 22.62 -9.37
CA ASP A 177 -24.18 23.27 -10.08
C ASP A 177 -23.48 22.26 -11.00
N VAL A 178 -23.70 22.42 -12.31
CA VAL A 178 -23.15 21.53 -13.32
C VAL A 178 -21.62 21.54 -13.35
N SER A 179 -20.96 22.60 -12.85
CA SER A 179 -19.50 22.65 -12.73
C SER A 179 -18.99 21.70 -11.62
N ILE A 180 -19.77 21.54 -10.54
CA ILE A 180 -19.51 20.54 -9.49
C ILE A 180 -19.73 19.15 -10.06
N ALA A 181 -20.84 18.92 -10.79
CA ALA A 181 -21.10 17.65 -11.46
C ALA A 181 -20.01 17.27 -12.48
N ALA A 182 -19.47 18.24 -13.23
CA ALA A 182 -18.35 18.04 -14.15
C ALA A 182 -17.05 17.65 -13.42
N THR A 183 -16.80 18.24 -12.24
CA THR A 183 -15.68 17.84 -11.38
C THR A 183 -15.86 16.40 -10.88
N ALA A 184 -17.08 15.99 -10.50
CA ALA A 184 -17.38 14.61 -10.13
C ALA A 184 -17.18 13.65 -11.32
N ALA A 185 -17.57 14.04 -12.54
CA ALA A 185 -17.33 13.27 -13.75
C ALA A 185 -15.82 13.09 -14.02
N TRP A 186 -15.01 14.12 -13.81
CA TRP A 186 -13.55 14.03 -13.89
C TRP A 186 -12.97 12.96 -12.96
N ILE A 187 -13.49 12.88 -11.73
CA ILE A 187 -13.08 11.89 -10.73
C ILE A 187 -13.53 10.50 -11.18
N ILE A 188 -14.80 10.35 -11.54
CA ILE A 188 -15.41 9.07 -11.98
C ILE A 188 -14.65 8.50 -13.17
N ALA A 189 -14.27 9.32 -14.15
CA ALA A 189 -13.45 8.89 -15.27
C ALA A 189 -12.20 8.08 -14.84
N ARG A 190 -11.61 8.40 -13.68
CA ARG A 190 -10.36 7.81 -13.18
C ARG A 190 -10.55 6.67 -12.19
N VAL A 191 -11.61 6.72 -11.38
CA VAL A 191 -11.83 5.78 -10.27
C VAL A 191 -13.09 4.92 -10.44
N GLY A 192 -14.09 5.41 -11.18
CA GLY A 192 -15.36 4.74 -11.44
C GLY A 192 -15.27 3.66 -12.52
N ASP A 193 -16.44 3.18 -12.94
CA ASP A 193 -16.57 2.03 -13.81
C ASP A 193 -17.72 2.20 -14.82
N LYS A 194 -17.97 1.19 -15.65
CA LYS A 194 -18.98 1.25 -16.73
C LYS A 194 -20.40 1.47 -16.22
N SER A 195 -20.71 1.16 -14.95
CA SER A 195 -22.01 1.43 -14.35
C SER A 195 -22.32 2.93 -14.24
N ASP A 196 -21.31 3.80 -14.33
CA ASP A 196 -21.47 5.26 -14.25
C ASP A 196 -21.92 5.90 -15.58
N ILE A 197 -21.86 5.17 -16.71
CA ILE A 197 -22.19 5.68 -18.06
C ILE A 197 -23.59 6.34 -18.14
N PRO A 198 -24.68 5.73 -17.63
CA PRO A 198 -26.01 6.35 -17.72
C PRO A 198 -26.09 7.72 -17.02
N ALA A 199 -25.48 7.84 -15.84
CA ALA A 199 -25.46 9.10 -15.08
C ALA A 199 -24.61 10.18 -15.76
N LEU A 200 -23.50 9.79 -16.39
CA LEU A 200 -22.68 10.68 -17.20
C LEU A 200 -23.44 11.19 -18.43
N LYS A 201 -24.17 10.32 -19.15
CA LYS A 201 -24.99 10.72 -20.31
C LYS A 201 -26.13 11.67 -19.92
N ALA A 202 -26.76 11.46 -18.76
CA ALA A 202 -27.80 12.35 -18.27
C ALA A 202 -27.29 13.79 -18.07
N ASN A 203 -26.04 13.95 -17.63
CA ASN A 203 -25.44 15.25 -17.40
C ASN A 203 -25.10 16.03 -18.69
N LEU A 204 -24.88 15.34 -19.82
CA LEU A 204 -24.66 16.01 -21.11
C LEU A 204 -25.83 16.92 -21.53
N LYS A 205 -27.04 16.70 -21.02
CA LYS A 205 -28.22 17.51 -21.33
C LYS A 205 -28.38 18.74 -20.43
N ARG A 206 -27.53 18.85 -19.41
CA ARG A 206 -27.61 19.90 -18.37
C ARG A 206 -26.74 21.11 -18.67
N THR A 207 -25.92 21.07 -19.72
CA THR A 207 -25.03 22.16 -20.10
C THR A 207 -24.78 22.19 -21.60
N ASP A 208 -24.80 23.40 -22.15
CA ASP A 208 -24.37 23.72 -23.51
C ASP A 208 -22.96 24.33 -23.55
N ASP A 209 -22.34 24.60 -22.38
CA ASP A 209 -20.96 25.10 -22.30
C ASP A 209 -19.98 24.01 -22.78
N PRO A 210 -19.25 24.22 -23.89
CA PRO A 210 -18.39 23.20 -24.47
C PRO A 210 -17.30 22.71 -23.52
N PHE A 211 -16.80 23.59 -22.64
CA PHE A 211 -15.74 23.24 -21.71
C PHE A 211 -16.24 22.30 -20.61
N THR A 212 -17.34 22.65 -19.95
CA THR A 212 -17.99 21.81 -18.95
C THR A 212 -18.46 20.48 -19.56
N ARG A 213 -19.00 20.52 -20.78
CA ARG A 213 -19.45 19.33 -21.50
C ARG A 213 -18.31 18.32 -21.75
N ALA A 214 -17.11 18.80 -22.08
CA ALA A 214 -15.95 17.95 -22.37
C ALA A 214 -15.53 17.04 -21.19
N TYR A 215 -15.85 17.42 -19.95
CA TYR A 215 -15.59 16.58 -18.77
C TYR A 215 -16.43 15.30 -18.78
N PHE A 216 -17.72 15.40 -19.09
CA PHE A 216 -18.62 14.25 -19.17
C PHE A 216 -18.28 13.37 -20.39
N GLU A 217 -18.00 13.98 -21.54
CA GLU A 217 -17.60 13.27 -22.76
C GLU A 217 -16.30 12.48 -22.56
N THR A 218 -15.34 13.04 -21.84
CA THR A 218 -14.10 12.36 -21.47
C THR A 218 -14.36 11.21 -20.51
N ALA A 219 -15.19 11.41 -19.49
CA ALA A 219 -15.54 10.34 -18.56
C ALA A 219 -16.19 9.15 -19.28
N LEU A 220 -17.09 9.45 -20.22
CA LEU A 220 -17.69 8.46 -21.13
C LEU A 220 -16.60 7.74 -21.94
N ALA A 221 -15.69 8.48 -22.57
CA ALA A 221 -14.59 7.90 -23.35
C ALA A 221 -13.71 6.95 -22.52
N MET A 222 -13.35 7.35 -21.30
CA MET A 222 -12.52 6.55 -20.38
C MET A 222 -13.22 5.28 -19.88
N HIS A 223 -14.55 5.25 -19.90
CA HIS A 223 -15.33 4.04 -19.61
C HIS A 223 -15.69 3.23 -20.88
N GLY A 224 -15.16 3.64 -22.04
CA GLY A 224 -15.30 2.91 -23.30
C GLY A 224 -16.58 3.21 -24.08
N ASP A 225 -17.26 4.32 -23.80
CA ASP A 225 -18.40 4.77 -24.59
C ASP A 225 -17.94 5.32 -25.96
N PRO A 226 -18.48 4.80 -27.08
CA PRO A 226 -18.06 5.22 -28.43
C PRO A 226 -18.33 6.70 -28.75
N GLU A 227 -19.43 7.27 -28.24
CA GLU A 227 -19.79 8.67 -28.47
C GLU A 227 -18.82 9.60 -27.73
N GLY A 228 -18.48 9.26 -26.48
CA GLY A 228 -17.43 9.95 -25.73
C GLY A 228 -16.08 9.95 -26.46
N LEU A 229 -15.65 8.81 -27.01
CA LEU A 229 -14.41 8.73 -27.80
C LEU A 229 -14.45 9.61 -29.06
N ALA A 230 -15.58 9.63 -29.76
CA ALA A 230 -15.78 10.50 -30.91
C ALA A 230 -15.73 11.98 -30.51
N ALA A 231 -16.32 12.33 -29.38
CA ALA A 231 -16.31 13.70 -28.85
C ALA A 231 -14.90 14.15 -28.46
N VAL A 232 -14.10 13.32 -27.75
CA VAL A 232 -12.69 13.62 -27.46
C VAL A 232 -11.92 13.93 -28.75
N LYS A 233 -12.07 13.09 -29.79
CA LYS A 233 -11.43 13.32 -31.10
C LYS A 233 -11.82 14.64 -31.76
N ALA A 234 -13.08 15.06 -31.63
CA ALA A 234 -13.58 16.32 -32.13
C ALA A 234 -13.03 17.51 -31.31
N ASN A 235 -13.02 17.39 -29.99
CA ASN A 235 -12.61 18.43 -29.06
C ASN A 235 -11.11 18.79 -29.18
N LEU A 236 -10.22 17.85 -29.57
CA LEU A 236 -8.82 18.19 -29.93
C LEU A 236 -8.69 19.15 -31.12
N SER A 237 -9.75 19.34 -31.90
CA SER A 237 -9.79 20.24 -33.04
C SER A 237 -10.76 21.39 -32.82
N SER A 238 -11.15 21.65 -31.57
CA SER A 238 -12.02 22.77 -31.22
C SER A 238 -11.34 24.12 -31.45
N ASP A 239 -12.11 25.10 -31.93
CA ASP A 239 -11.69 26.50 -31.98
C ASP A 239 -11.61 27.13 -30.58
N ASN A 240 -12.28 26.53 -29.58
CA ASN A 240 -12.14 26.93 -28.20
C ASN A 240 -10.80 26.43 -27.64
N ALA A 241 -9.90 27.37 -27.34
CA ALA A 241 -8.55 27.07 -26.86
C ALA A 241 -8.54 26.24 -25.55
N ALA A 242 -9.47 26.45 -24.63
CA ALA A 242 -9.55 25.70 -23.38
C ALA A 242 -9.97 24.24 -23.63
N VAL A 243 -10.99 24.04 -24.47
CA VAL A 243 -11.46 22.69 -24.88
C VAL A 243 -10.33 21.93 -25.58
N LYS A 244 -9.68 22.56 -26.56
CA LYS A 244 -8.54 22.00 -27.30
C LYS A 244 -7.39 21.59 -26.39
N THR A 245 -7.05 22.45 -25.42
CA THR A 245 -5.95 22.25 -24.47
C THR A 245 -6.24 21.08 -23.52
N TYR A 246 -7.41 21.06 -22.87
CA TYR A 246 -7.78 19.99 -21.95
C TYR A 246 -7.96 18.63 -22.64
N SER A 247 -8.52 18.64 -23.85
CA SER A 247 -8.72 17.41 -24.63
C SER A 247 -7.43 16.68 -24.98
N ALA A 248 -6.29 17.39 -25.04
CA ALA A 248 -4.99 16.74 -25.23
C ALA A 248 -4.63 15.80 -24.07
N ILE A 249 -4.77 16.24 -22.80
CA ILE A 249 -4.55 15.35 -21.64
C ILE A 249 -5.52 14.18 -21.68
N PHE A 250 -6.79 14.47 -21.94
CA PHE A 250 -7.84 13.47 -21.96
C PHE A 250 -7.61 12.40 -23.04
N ALA A 251 -7.04 12.77 -24.19
CA ALA A 251 -6.61 11.81 -25.20
C ALA A 251 -5.57 10.81 -24.68
N GLY A 252 -4.60 11.31 -23.90
CA GLY A 252 -3.60 10.48 -23.25
C GLY A 252 -4.23 9.51 -22.24
N GLU A 253 -5.09 10.03 -21.36
CA GLU A 253 -5.73 9.24 -20.30
C GLU A 253 -6.77 8.24 -20.82
N ALA A 254 -7.52 8.60 -21.87
CA ALA A 254 -8.43 7.69 -22.57
C ALA A 254 -7.68 6.66 -23.41
N GLY A 255 -6.36 6.80 -23.59
CA GLY A 255 -5.57 5.87 -24.38
C GLY A 255 -5.83 5.96 -25.88
N ALA A 256 -6.21 7.14 -26.38
CA ALA A 256 -6.61 7.36 -27.76
C ALA A 256 -5.38 7.38 -28.70
N ALA A 257 -4.77 6.21 -28.89
CA ALA A 257 -3.55 6.00 -29.69
C ALA A 257 -3.69 6.50 -31.14
N ASN A 258 -4.90 6.41 -31.69
CA ASN A 258 -5.26 6.90 -33.02
C ASN A 258 -5.19 8.44 -33.16
N LEU A 259 -5.03 9.18 -32.05
CA LEU A 259 -4.89 10.64 -32.05
C LEU A 259 -3.43 11.10 -32.02
N LYS A 260 -2.46 10.18 -32.09
CA LYS A 260 -1.02 10.48 -32.07
C LYS A 260 -0.64 11.60 -33.03
N GLU A 261 -1.05 11.54 -34.29
CA GLU A 261 -0.65 12.53 -35.30
C GLU A 261 -1.19 13.93 -35.00
N LYS A 262 -2.43 14.03 -34.49
CA LYS A 262 -3.00 15.31 -34.04
C LYS A 262 -2.22 15.88 -32.86
N LEU A 263 -1.86 15.04 -31.88
CA LEU A 263 -1.07 15.45 -30.73
C LEU A 263 0.34 15.92 -31.14
N VAL A 264 0.98 15.24 -32.10
CA VAL A 264 2.28 15.68 -32.65
C VAL A 264 2.16 17.06 -33.31
N LYS A 265 1.09 17.31 -34.07
CA LYS A 265 0.84 18.64 -34.64
C LYS A 265 0.65 19.70 -33.54
N GLN A 266 -0.03 19.35 -32.46
CA GLN A 266 -0.31 20.25 -31.33
C GLN A 266 0.95 20.61 -30.51
N LEU A 267 2.07 19.90 -30.67
CA LEU A 267 3.37 20.33 -30.12
C LEU A 267 3.83 21.70 -30.68
N LYS A 268 3.24 22.16 -31.78
CA LYS A 268 3.54 23.46 -32.40
C LYS A 268 2.41 24.48 -32.22
N ASP A 269 1.47 24.23 -31.31
CA ASP A 269 0.37 25.16 -31.04
C ASP A 269 0.91 26.49 -30.46
N GLU A 270 0.26 27.59 -30.81
CA GLU A 270 0.61 28.92 -30.29
C GLU A 270 0.43 28.98 -28.76
N ASN A 271 -0.58 28.27 -28.23
CA ASN A 271 -0.82 28.17 -26.80
C ASN A 271 0.20 27.22 -26.13
N ARG A 272 0.97 27.75 -25.18
CA ARG A 272 1.98 26.99 -24.43
C ARG A 272 1.40 25.79 -23.68
N ASP A 273 0.30 25.95 -22.95
CA ASP A 273 -0.30 24.86 -22.16
C ASP A 273 -0.82 23.75 -23.08
N ALA A 274 -1.31 24.10 -24.29
CA ALA A 274 -1.66 23.11 -25.31
C ALA A 274 -0.44 22.27 -25.75
N ARG A 275 0.72 22.90 -25.96
CA ARG A 275 1.97 22.18 -26.28
C ARG A 275 2.39 21.23 -25.15
N ILE A 276 2.37 21.71 -23.90
CA ILE A 276 2.73 20.91 -22.71
C ILE A 276 1.84 19.67 -22.59
N ARG A 277 0.52 19.86 -22.71
CA ARG A 277 -0.46 18.78 -22.60
C ARG A 277 -0.37 17.77 -23.75
N ALA A 278 -0.07 18.24 -24.97
CA ALA A 278 0.22 17.36 -26.09
C ALA A 278 1.47 16.50 -25.84
N ALA A 279 2.56 17.10 -25.36
CA ALA A 279 3.77 16.38 -24.98
C ALA A 279 3.49 15.34 -23.88
N GLN A 280 2.78 15.73 -22.83
CA GLN A 280 2.37 14.82 -21.76
C GLN A 280 1.56 13.64 -22.29
N ALA A 281 0.54 13.90 -23.12
CA ALA A 281 -0.31 12.86 -23.68
C ALA A 281 0.47 11.86 -24.55
N LEU A 282 1.39 12.35 -25.38
CA LEU A 282 2.28 11.49 -26.18
C LEU A 282 3.16 10.62 -25.28
N ILE A 283 3.74 11.17 -24.22
CA ILE A 283 4.54 10.43 -23.23
C ILE A 283 3.69 9.36 -22.54
N VAL A 284 2.48 9.69 -22.11
CA VAL A 284 1.56 8.74 -21.44
C VAL A 284 1.17 7.60 -22.38
N LEU A 285 0.81 7.90 -23.64
CA LEU A 285 0.46 6.87 -24.63
C LEU A 285 1.65 5.98 -24.98
N ALA A 286 2.88 6.50 -24.89
CA ALA A 286 4.11 5.77 -25.17
C ALA A 286 4.60 4.91 -23.98
N LYS A 287 3.91 4.97 -22.83
CA LYS A 287 4.22 4.14 -21.67
C LYS A 287 3.41 2.86 -21.63
N SER A 288 4.02 1.85 -21.03
CA SER A 288 3.31 0.70 -20.48
C SER A 288 2.93 1.01 -19.03
N GLU A 289 1.66 0.85 -18.68
CA GLU A 289 1.19 0.84 -17.30
C GLU A 289 0.65 -0.54 -16.94
N PRO A 290 0.97 -1.07 -15.76
CA PRO A 290 0.41 -2.33 -15.33
C PRO A 290 -1.11 -2.19 -15.09
N PRO A 291 -1.88 -3.29 -15.25
CA PRO A 291 -3.31 -3.26 -14.98
C PRO A 291 -3.62 -2.82 -13.54
N LYS A 292 -4.66 -1.99 -13.38
CA LYS A 292 -5.07 -1.46 -12.06
C LYS A 292 -5.46 -2.56 -11.08
N ASP A 293 -6.17 -3.58 -11.58
CA ASP A 293 -6.75 -4.67 -10.79
C ASP A 293 -5.84 -5.90 -10.69
N GLU A 294 -4.62 -5.83 -11.25
CA GLU A 294 -3.64 -6.91 -11.18
C GLU A 294 -3.38 -7.29 -9.72
N ILE A 295 -3.32 -8.59 -9.43
CA ILE A 295 -2.77 -9.14 -8.19
C ILE A 295 -1.35 -9.59 -8.49
N VAL A 296 -0.37 -8.99 -7.80
CA VAL A 296 1.05 -9.36 -7.97
C VAL A 296 1.41 -10.40 -6.93
N VAL A 297 1.98 -11.52 -7.35
CA VAL A 297 2.50 -12.58 -6.47
C VAL A 297 3.89 -12.98 -6.95
N SER A 298 4.86 -13.06 -6.04
CA SER A 298 6.21 -13.57 -6.35
C SER A 298 6.84 -14.24 -5.14
N ASP A 299 7.51 -15.38 -5.35
CA ASP A 299 8.40 -15.98 -4.36
C ASP A 299 9.74 -15.24 -4.42
N VAL A 300 9.90 -14.24 -3.56
CA VAL A 300 11.04 -13.30 -3.60
C VAL A 300 12.33 -13.97 -3.12
N TYR A 301 12.19 -14.89 -2.17
CA TYR A 301 13.27 -15.70 -1.64
C TYR A 301 12.85 -17.16 -1.71
N GLU A 302 13.42 -17.89 -2.67
CA GLU A 302 13.19 -19.31 -2.85
C GLU A 302 14.17 -20.11 -1.99
N ALA A 303 13.62 -21.05 -1.22
CA ALA A 303 14.42 -21.94 -0.39
C ALA A 303 15.33 -22.85 -1.23
N SER A 304 16.48 -23.20 -0.68
CA SER A 304 17.45 -24.12 -1.27
C SER A 304 18.05 -25.01 -0.18
N LYS A 305 18.85 -26.02 -0.56
CA LYS A 305 19.57 -26.84 0.44
C LYS A 305 20.51 -26.00 1.32
N GLU A 306 21.14 -24.98 0.75
CA GLU A 306 22.02 -24.06 1.48
C GLU A 306 21.23 -23.11 2.39
N TYR A 307 20.09 -22.62 1.88
CA TYR A 307 19.20 -21.68 2.57
C TYR A 307 17.78 -22.25 2.65
N PRO A 308 17.53 -23.21 3.55
CA PRO A 308 16.29 -23.98 3.55
C PRO A 308 15.07 -23.21 4.04
N ARG A 309 15.27 -22.04 4.66
CA ARG A 309 14.19 -21.24 5.23
C ARG A 309 14.43 -19.74 5.08
N TYR A 310 13.42 -19.08 4.52
CA TYR A 310 13.24 -17.64 4.51
C TYR A 310 11.88 -17.32 5.15
N SER A 311 11.89 -16.67 6.31
CA SER A 311 10.66 -16.45 7.08
C SER A 311 10.75 -15.25 8.01
N GLU A 312 9.63 -14.94 8.67
CA GLU A 312 9.49 -13.82 9.60
C GLU A 312 9.95 -12.49 8.98
N GLY A 313 9.39 -12.16 7.81
CA GLY A 313 9.74 -10.99 7.00
C GLY A 313 8.90 -9.75 7.28
N SER A 314 9.36 -8.58 6.84
CA SER A 314 8.61 -7.32 6.90
C SER A 314 8.89 -6.46 5.67
N ILE A 315 7.86 -5.75 5.21
CA ILE A 315 7.91 -4.94 3.99
C ILE A 315 7.52 -3.48 4.27
N LEU A 316 8.30 -2.55 3.71
CA LEU A 316 8.10 -1.12 3.91
C LEU A 316 8.26 -0.33 2.59
N PRO A 317 7.27 0.50 2.22
CA PRO A 317 7.43 1.50 1.16
C PRO A 317 8.36 2.64 1.60
N LEU A 318 9.45 2.86 0.86
CA LEU A 318 10.47 3.86 1.13
C LEU A 318 10.09 5.26 0.62
N ASN A 319 10.81 6.30 1.05
CA ASN A 319 10.56 7.68 0.65
C ASN A 319 10.79 7.94 -0.86
N ASP A 320 11.52 7.08 -1.55
CA ASP A 320 11.70 7.16 -3.01
C ASP A 320 10.63 6.38 -3.80
N GLY A 321 9.62 5.86 -3.09
CA GLY A 321 8.50 5.11 -3.66
C GLY A 321 8.78 3.65 -3.97
N SER A 322 10.01 3.19 -3.74
CA SER A 322 10.38 1.77 -3.82
C SER A 322 9.88 0.97 -2.61
N LEU A 323 9.86 -0.35 -2.72
CA LEU A 323 9.58 -1.28 -1.63
C LEU A 323 10.89 -1.88 -1.11
N LEU A 324 11.07 -1.91 0.22
CA LEU A 324 12.12 -2.68 0.88
C LEU A 324 11.47 -3.89 1.56
N TYR A 325 11.85 -5.09 1.14
CA TYR A 325 11.41 -6.35 1.77
C TYR A 325 12.60 -6.98 2.47
N ALA A 326 12.52 -7.09 3.80
CA ALA A 326 13.49 -7.80 4.62
C ALA A 326 12.93 -9.15 5.11
N THR A 327 13.79 -10.16 5.23
CA THR A 327 13.43 -11.48 5.76
C THR A 327 14.60 -12.12 6.51
N THR A 328 14.30 -13.10 7.36
CA THR A 328 15.32 -13.91 8.01
C THR A 328 15.79 -14.99 7.03
N GLN A 329 17.08 -15.07 6.75
CA GLN A 329 17.70 -16.15 5.97
C GLN A 329 18.39 -17.14 6.91
N PHE A 330 17.86 -18.35 7.01
CA PHE A 330 18.47 -19.45 7.75
C PHE A 330 19.46 -20.22 6.87
N ILE A 331 20.55 -20.70 7.47
CA ILE A 331 21.69 -21.28 6.76
C ILE A 331 21.89 -22.73 7.21
N GLY A 332 21.94 -23.66 6.25
CA GLY A 332 22.20 -25.09 6.43
C GLY A 332 21.09 -25.90 7.11
N SER A 333 20.17 -25.26 7.84
CA SER A 333 19.02 -25.93 8.48
C SER A 333 17.84 -24.97 8.65
N GLY A 334 16.61 -25.47 8.54
CA GLY A 334 15.37 -24.70 8.76
C GLY A 334 14.98 -24.54 10.24
N SER A 335 15.79 -25.08 11.17
CA SER A 335 15.54 -25.00 12.60
C SER A 335 15.52 -23.56 13.12
N ASP A 336 14.65 -23.27 14.10
CA ASP A 336 14.63 -22.00 14.82
C ASP A 336 15.96 -21.66 15.51
N PHE A 337 16.88 -22.63 15.68
CA PHE A 337 18.19 -22.46 16.29
C PHE A 337 19.36 -22.52 15.30
N ALA A 338 19.07 -22.70 14.00
CA ALA A 338 20.09 -22.65 12.97
C ALA A 338 20.64 -21.22 12.83
N THR A 339 21.87 -21.12 12.33
CA THR A 339 22.50 -19.84 12.00
C THR A 339 21.62 -19.07 11.04
N ALA A 340 21.33 -17.80 11.34
CA ALA A 340 20.54 -16.95 10.47
C ALA A 340 20.98 -15.48 10.54
N ARG A 341 20.66 -14.74 9.48
CA ARG A 341 20.88 -13.30 9.34
C ARG A 341 19.67 -12.64 8.71
N ILE A 342 19.55 -11.31 8.81
CA ILE A 342 18.49 -10.55 8.15
C ILE A 342 19.02 -9.95 6.86
N ILE A 343 18.35 -10.28 5.76
CA ILE A 343 18.66 -9.81 4.41
C ILE A 343 17.49 -8.99 3.86
N ALA A 344 17.73 -8.21 2.81
CA ALA A 344 16.69 -7.46 2.13
C ALA A 344 16.92 -7.34 0.62
N LYS A 345 15.82 -7.20 -0.13
CA LYS A 345 15.77 -6.84 -1.55
C LYS A 345 14.89 -5.60 -1.70
N LYS A 346 15.12 -4.87 -2.79
CA LYS A 346 14.38 -3.66 -3.15
C LYS A 346 13.65 -3.85 -4.47
N SER A 347 12.44 -3.32 -4.57
CA SER A 347 11.64 -3.28 -5.80
C SER A 347 11.26 -1.84 -6.15
N THR A 348 11.40 -1.45 -7.41
CA THR A 348 11.04 -0.12 -7.93
C THR A 348 9.77 -0.14 -8.79
N ASP A 349 9.14 -1.30 -8.97
CA ASP A 349 7.99 -1.52 -9.86
C ASP A 349 6.78 -2.11 -9.13
N GLY A 350 6.69 -1.87 -7.82
CA GLY A 350 5.57 -2.33 -6.99
C GLY A 350 5.60 -3.82 -6.62
N GLY A 351 6.78 -4.45 -6.71
CA GLY A 351 7.02 -5.83 -6.30
C GLY A 351 6.95 -6.86 -7.43
N ARG A 352 6.95 -6.41 -8.69
CA ARG A 352 6.98 -7.30 -9.87
C ARG A 352 8.39 -7.84 -10.11
N THR A 353 9.40 -7.01 -9.91
CA THR A 353 10.81 -7.41 -9.93
C THR A 353 11.53 -6.97 -8.66
N TRP A 354 12.57 -7.72 -8.31
CA TRP A 354 13.36 -7.52 -7.10
C TRP A 354 14.84 -7.46 -7.45
N GLY A 355 15.51 -6.41 -6.98
CA GLY A 355 16.94 -6.20 -7.21
C GLY A 355 17.83 -7.11 -6.37
N LYS A 356 19.13 -6.81 -6.39
CA LYS A 356 20.16 -7.57 -5.68
C LYS A 356 19.89 -7.60 -4.17
N GLN A 357 20.12 -8.77 -3.57
CA GLN A 357 20.10 -8.96 -2.13
C GLN A 357 21.23 -8.20 -1.43
N ARG A 358 20.94 -7.66 -0.25
CA ARG A 358 21.93 -7.14 0.71
C ARG A 358 21.64 -7.62 2.12
N VAL A 359 22.64 -7.61 2.99
CA VAL A 359 22.47 -7.90 4.41
C VAL A 359 22.07 -6.61 5.14
N LEU A 360 21.04 -6.68 5.99
CA LEU A 360 20.67 -5.59 6.91
C LEU A 360 21.24 -5.79 8.31
N GLN A 361 21.29 -7.04 8.77
CA GLN A 361 21.81 -7.40 10.08
C GLN A 361 22.47 -8.77 10.01
N GLU A 362 23.79 -8.79 10.18
CA GLU A 362 24.56 -10.03 10.33
C GLU A 362 24.22 -10.74 11.63
N ASN A 363 24.55 -12.03 11.69
CA ASN A 363 24.41 -12.79 12.92
C ASN A 363 25.37 -12.26 13.98
N THR A 364 24.82 -11.67 15.03
CA THR A 364 25.57 -11.20 16.20
C THR A 364 25.25 -12.01 17.46
N GLY A 365 24.33 -12.99 17.36
CA GLY A 365 23.98 -13.91 18.43
C GLY A 365 24.82 -15.18 18.39
N LYS A 366 24.84 -15.93 19.49
CA LYS A 366 25.51 -17.26 19.54
C LYS A 366 24.75 -18.33 18.73
N LYS A 367 23.49 -18.07 18.37
CA LYS A 367 22.69 -18.90 17.46
C LYS A 367 22.33 -18.13 16.21
N ASN A 368 21.48 -17.12 16.30
CA ASN A 368 21.01 -16.36 15.14
C ASN A 368 20.51 -14.96 15.47
N VAL A 369 20.19 -14.22 14.40
CA VAL A 369 19.30 -13.06 14.43
C VAL A 369 18.12 -13.33 13.49
N MET A 370 16.90 -12.96 13.90
CA MET A 370 15.67 -13.30 13.17
C MET A 370 14.51 -12.35 13.47
N SER A 371 13.37 -12.58 12.83
CA SER A 371 12.08 -11.91 13.08
C SER A 371 12.12 -10.40 12.92
N VAL A 372 11.98 -9.95 11.67
CA VAL A 372 12.18 -8.54 11.32
C VAL A 372 10.88 -7.73 11.35
N THR A 373 10.94 -6.51 11.86
CA THR A 373 9.93 -5.46 11.65
C THR A 373 10.61 -4.22 11.07
N LEU A 374 10.06 -3.68 9.98
CA LEU A 374 10.43 -2.38 9.42
C LEU A 374 9.27 -1.39 9.63
N ARG A 375 9.54 -0.22 10.22
CA ARG A 375 8.50 0.77 10.48
C ARG A 375 9.02 2.20 10.44
N TYR A 376 8.26 3.13 9.87
CA TYR A 376 8.52 4.55 10.08
C TYR A 376 8.23 4.96 11.52
N LEU A 377 9.18 5.65 12.14
CA LEU A 377 9.13 6.09 13.54
C LEU A 377 8.45 7.46 13.71
N ALA A 378 8.01 8.08 12.61
CA ALA A 378 7.27 9.33 12.57
C ALA A 378 6.09 9.25 11.59
N GLY A 379 5.07 10.07 11.86
CA GLY A 379 3.83 10.15 11.11
C GLY A 379 4.00 10.79 9.72
N PRO A 380 2.92 10.78 8.91
CA PRO A 380 2.95 11.28 7.54
C PRO A 380 3.09 12.80 7.42
N MET A 381 2.81 13.56 8.50
CA MET A 381 2.97 15.02 8.54
C MET A 381 4.42 15.47 8.77
N GLN A 382 5.37 14.55 8.92
CA GLN A 382 6.79 14.87 9.07
C GLN A 382 7.55 14.53 7.79
N GLU A 383 8.37 15.44 7.29
CA GLU A 383 9.25 15.14 6.14
C GLU A 383 10.35 14.15 6.55
N LYS A 384 11.03 14.41 7.68
CA LYS A 384 12.02 13.50 8.24
C LYS A 384 11.32 12.36 8.98
N ARG A 385 11.38 11.17 8.39
CA ARG A 385 10.78 9.96 8.95
C ARG A 385 11.83 8.86 9.06
N PRO A 386 12.49 8.73 10.22
CA PRO A 386 13.42 7.64 10.46
C PRO A 386 12.73 6.27 10.35
N ILE A 387 13.48 5.25 9.94
CA ILE A 387 13.01 3.87 9.84
C ILE A 387 13.63 3.05 10.98
N GLY A 388 12.79 2.37 11.75
CA GLY A 388 13.23 1.38 12.72
C GLY A 388 13.34 0.00 12.08
N LEU A 389 14.47 -0.67 12.34
CA LEU A 389 14.70 -2.10 12.13
C LEU A 389 14.65 -2.78 13.49
N PHE A 390 13.59 -3.53 13.73
CA PHE A 390 13.45 -4.32 14.96
C PHE A 390 13.72 -5.79 14.64
N TYR A 391 14.45 -6.48 15.52
CA TYR A 391 14.84 -7.87 15.32
C TYR A 391 15.13 -8.58 16.63
N LEU A 392 15.20 -9.90 16.57
CA LEU A 392 15.60 -10.75 17.68
C LEU A 392 17.04 -11.20 17.55
N LYS A 393 17.74 -11.32 18.67
CA LYS A 393 19.08 -11.93 18.78
C LYS A 393 18.99 -13.12 19.73
N LYS A 394 19.33 -14.30 19.23
CA LYS A 394 19.25 -15.58 19.94
C LYS A 394 20.63 -16.07 20.33
N ASN A 395 20.80 -16.39 21.61
CA ASN A 395 22.04 -16.97 22.13
C ASN A 395 21.84 -18.39 22.66
N THR A 396 20.74 -18.66 23.36
CA THR A 396 20.46 -19.97 23.97
C THR A 396 18.95 -20.27 23.98
N LEU A 397 18.55 -21.37 24.63
CA LEU A 397 17.14 -21.72 24.88
C LEU A 397 16.45 -20.81 25.91
N SER A 398 17.24 -20.05 26.68
CA SER A 398 16.79 -19.15 27.75
C SER A 398 17.26 -17.70 27.54
N ASP A 399 17.82 -17.39 26.37
CA ASP A 399 18.34 -16.07 26.03
C ASP A 399 18.03 -15.73 24.56
N LEU A 400 16.94 -15.00 24.40
CA LEU A 400 16.47 -14.42 23.15
C LEU A 400 15.95 -13.02 23.46
N LYS A 401 16.61 -11.98 22.93
CA LYS A 401 16.25 -10.57 23.18
C LYS A 401 15.84 -9.84 21.91
N ALA A 402 14.95 -8.87 22.03
CA ALA A 402 14.59 -7.95 20.96
C ALA A 402 15.45 -6.68 20.99
N TYR A 403 15.78 -6.17 19.79
CA TYR A 403 16.60 -5.00 19.57
C TYR A 403 15.96 -4.08 18.51
N LEU A 404 16.27 -2.78 18.61
CA LEU A 404 15.95 -1.74 17.64
C LEU A 404 17.25 -1.14 17.08
N LYS A 405 17.32 -0.93 15.76
CA LYS A 405 18.26 0.00 15.12
C LYS A 405 17.49 1.05 14.32
N VAL A 406 18.01 2.27 14.27
CA VAL A 406 17.37 3.39 13.57
C VAL A 406 18.16 3.76 12.32
N SER A 407 17.44 4.07 11.23
CA SER A 407 17.97 4.60 9.99
C SER A 407 17.40 5.98 9.70
N ASP A 408 18.28 6.95 9.49
CA ASP A 408 17.92 8.33 9.09
C ASP A 408 18.15 8.57 7.58
N ASP A 409 18.58 7.55 6.84
CA ASP A 409 18.97 7.63 5.42
C ASP A 409 18.10 6.73 4.51
N ASN A 410 16.82 6.59 4.88
CA ASN A 410 15.82 5.83 4.14
C ASN A 410 16.17 4.33 4.01
N GLY A 411 16.70 3.75 5.10
CA GLY A 411 17.01 2.33 5.23
C GLY A 411 18.35 1.91 4.62
N LYS A 412 19.22 2.83 4.19
CA LYS A 412 20.52 2.48 3.60
C LYS A 412 21.46 1.95 4.68
N THR A 413 21.60 2.68 5.78
CA THR A 413 22.40 2.30 6.95
C THR A 413 21.54 2.33 8.22
N PHE A 414 21.96 1.57 9.23
CA PHE A 414 21.28 1.48 10.52
C PHE A 414 22.31 1.68 11.64
N GLY A 415 21.99 2.58 12.58
CA GLY A 415 22.84 2.93 13.73
C GLY A 415 23.00 1.79 14.74
N PRO A 416 23.60 2.05 15.91
CA PRO A 416 23.85 1.03 16.93
C PRO A 416 22.55 0.41 17.47
N PRO A 417 22.59 -0.85 17.95
CA PRO A 417 21.41 -1.51 18.50
C PRO A 417 21.03 -0.97 19.89
N ILE A 418 19.72 -0.84 20.12
CA ILE A 418 19.10 -0.52 21.40
C ILE A 418 18.35 -1.76 21.87
N GLU A 419 18.65 -2.25 23.07
CA GLU A 419 17.95 -3.41 23.64
C GLU A 419 16.53 -3.02 24.09
N ILE A 420 15.55 -3.84 23.71
CA ILE A 420 14.13 -3.63 24.03
C ILE A 420 13.74 -4.48 25.25
N THR A 421 14.23 -5.71 25.31
CA THR A 421 13.85 -6.70 26.34
C THR A 421 15.01 -6.97 27.28
N SER A 422 15.09 -6.23 28.39
CA SER A 422 16.18 -6.35 29.38
C SER A 422 16.05 -7.47 30.43
N PRO A 423 14.85 -7.93 30.86
CA PRO A 423 14.76 -9.05 31.80
C PRO A 423 15.39 -10.33 31.23
N PRO A 424 15.91 -11.26 32.05
CA PRO A 424 16.40 -12.56 31.55
C PRO A 424 15.26 -13.43 30.98
N GLY A 425 15.59 -14.35 30.08
CA GLY A 425 14.62 -15.25 29.44
C GLY A 425 14.60 -15.20 27.92
N TYR A 426 13.65 -15.95 27.37
CA TYR A 426 13.41 -16.15 25.95
C TYR A 426 12.20 -15.31 25.49
N HIS A 427 12.46 -14.18 24.83
CA HIS A 427 11.46 -13.18 24.45
C HIS A 427 11.22 -13.16 22.94
N VAL A 428 10.04 -13.63 22.53
CA VAL A 428 9.64 -13.69 21.11
C VAL A 428 8.80 -12.46 20.77
N MET A 429 9.39 -11.55 20.01
CA MET A 429 8.68 -10.51 19.27
C MET A 429 8.47 -11.01 17.84
N ASN A 430 7.21 -11.24 17.47
CA ASN A 430 6.88 -11.73 16.14
C ASN A 430 7.19 -10.69 15.04
N ASN A 431 7.30 -11.10 13.78
CA ASN A 431 7.64 -10.20 12.69
C ASN A 431 6.55 -9.15 12.46
N ASP A 432 6.94 -7.99 11.94
CA ASP A 432 6.03 -6.89 11.67
C ASP A 432 5.16 -6.48 12.89
N ARG A 433 5.72 -6.53 14.10
CA ARG A 433 5.01 -6.22 15.36
C ARG A 433 5.65 -5.05 16.10
N ILE A 434 5.26 -3.83 15.72
CA ILE A 434 5.47 -2.60 16.51
C ILE A 434 4.29 -1.66 16.27
N THR A 435 3.70 -1.15 17.34
CA THR A 435 2.59 -0.20 17.30
C THR A 435 3.00 1.11 17.96
N ILE A 436 2.82 2.22 17.24
CA ILE A 436 2.94 3.58 17.78
C ILE A 436 1.52 4.09 17.95
N LEU A 437 1.13 4.35 19.20
CA LEU A 437 -0.19 4.85 19.57
C LEU A 437 -0.32 6.34 19.22
N LYS A 438 -1.57 6.83 19.14
CA LYS A 438 -1.86 8.24 18.86
C LYS A 438 -1.23 9.21 19.86
N ASN A 439 -1.04 8.79 21.12
CA ASN A 439 -0.38 9.60 22.16
C ASN A 439 1.16 9.60 22.05
N GLY A 440 1.74 8.89 21.08
CA GLY A 440 3.17 8.80 20.87
C GLY A 440 3.88 7.65 21.59
N ARG A 441 3.20 6.90 22.46
CA ARG A 441 3.74 5.70 23.13
C ARG A 441 3.97 4.58 22.13
N TRP A 442 5.09 3.87 22.26
CA TRP A 442 5.43 2.71 21.44
C TRP A 442 5.22 1.43 22.22
N LEU A 443 4.63 0.43 21.56
CA LEU A 443 4.40 -0.90 22.11
C LEU A 443 5.11 -1.93 21.25
N ALA A 444 5.98 -2.72 21.89
CA ALA A 444 6.57 -3.94 21.35
C ALA A 444 5.94 -5.14 22.06
N PRO A 445 4.95 -5.83 21.44
CA PRO A 445 4.30 -6.98 22.05
C PRO A 445 5.23 -8.21 21.98
N VAL A 446 5.37 -8.93 23.10
CA VAL A 446 6.37 -9.99 23.28
C VAL A 446 5.76 -11.16 24.05
N ALA A 447 5.95 -12.38 23.56
CA ALA A 447 5.70 -13.63 24.31
C ALA A 447 6.99 -14.10 24.99
N SER A 448 6.95 -14.37 26.28
CA SER A 448 8.13 -14.70 27.09
C SER A 448 8.00 -16.03 27.81
N THR A 449 9.12 -16.76 27.91
CA THR A 449 9.31 -17.91 28.80
C THR A 449 10.72 -17.85 29.40
N PRO A 450 10.96 -18.36 30.63
CA PRO A 450 12.32 -18.49 31.16
C PRO A 450 13.24 -19.35 30.28
N ASP A 451 12.76 -20.48 29.78
CA ASP A 451 13.50 -21.41 28.90
C ASP A 451 12.51 -22.15 27.98
N VAL A 452 12.67 -22.01 26.68
CA VAL A 452 11.72 -22.55 25.68
C VAL A 452 11.67 -24.08 25.61
N LYS A 453 12.69 -24.77 26.15
CA LYS A 453 12.71 -26.24 26.20
C LYS A 453 12.17 -26.77 27.52
N LYS A 454 12.51 -26.14 28.65
CA LYS A 454 12.11 -26.61 29.99
C LYS A 454 10.69 -26.17 30.35
N ASP A 455 10.39 -24.90 30.09
CA ASP A 455 9.19 -24.21 30.54
C ASP A 455 8.45 -23.71 29.30
N ASN A 456 8.14 -24.61 28.37
CA ASN A 456 7.54 -24.31 27.07
C ASN A 456 6.10 -23.78 27.17
N HIS A 457 5.87 -22.76 28.00
CA HIS A 457 4.65 -22.04 28.32
C HIS A 457 4.97 -20.55 28.25
N PHE A 458 4.20 -19.80 27.45
CA PHE A 458 4.48 -18.41 27.14
C PHE A 458 3.49 -17.45 27.77
N VAL A 459 4.00 -16.32 28.25
CA VAL A 459 3.19 -15.22 28.77
C VAL A 459 3.44 -13.98 27.92
N CYS A 460 2.38 -13.32 27.47
CA CYS A 460 2.47 -12.10 26.68
C CYS A 460 2.57 -10.86 27.57
N THR A 461 3.46 -9.94 27.20
CA THR A 461 3.59 -8.59 27.77
C THR A 461 3.86 -7.59 26.65
N CYS A 462 3.77 -6.30 26.95
CA CYS A 462 4.30 -5.27 26.05
C CYS A 462 5.56 -4.64 26.66
N PHE A 463 6.58 -4.44 25.84
CA PHE A 463 7.66 -3.52 26.16
C PHE A 463 7.26 -2.15 25.64
N ILE A 464 7.32 -1.16 26.53
CA ILE A 464 6.76 0.17 26.35
C ILE A 464 7.91 1.17 26.29
N SER A 465 7.86 2.05 25.29
CA SER A 465 8.72 3.24 25.21
C SER A 465 7.87 4.50 25.11
N ASP A 466 8.14 5.45 25.99
CA ASP A 466 7.52 6.78 26.03
C ASP A 466 8.46 7.89 25.51
N ASP A 467 9.67 7.53 25.07
CA ASP A 467 10.74 8.46 24.66
C ASP A 467 11.26 8.21 23.23
N ARG A 468 10.39 7.66 22.37
CA ARG A 468 10.66 7.33 20.96
C ARG A 468 11.74 6.26 20.78
N GLY A 469 11.65 5.21 21.58
CA GLY A 469 12.46 4.00 21.47
C GLY A 469 13.86 4.09 22.06
N LYS A 470 14.17 5.14 22.83
CA LYS A 470 15.48 5.30 23.48
C LYS A 470 15.59 4.40 24.70
N THR A 471 14.52 4.32 25.49
CA THR A 471 14.41 3.42 26.65
C THR A 471 13.13 2.61 26.58
N TRP A 472 13.17 1.42 27.19
CA TRP A 472 12.09 0.45 27.19
C TRP A 472 11.89 -0.11 28.60
N ARG A 473 10.63 -0.29 28.99
CA ARG A 473 10.24 -1.00 30.21
C ARG A 473 9.20 -2.06 29.89
N GLN A 474 9.17 -3.14 30.66
CA GLN A 474 8.09 -4.11 30.56
C GLN A 474 6.77 -3.51 31.12
N SER A 475 5.64 -3.92 30.56
CA SER A 475 4.30 -3.61 31.06
C SER A 475 4.11 -4.19 32.46
N LYS A 476 3.31 -3.53 33.29
CA LYS A 476 3.00 -4.01 34.65
C LYS A 476 2.16 -5.29 34.63
N GLY A 477 1.21 -5.37 33.71
CA GLY A 477 0.36 -6.53 33.52
C GLY A 477 0.91 -7.48 32.45
N SER A 478 0.40 -8.70 32.49
CA SER A 478 0.69 -9.76 31.54
C SER A 478 -0.58 -10.50 31.12
N VAL A 479 -0.48 -11.24 30.02
CA VAL A 479 -1.56 -12.07 29.48
C VAL A 479 -1.06 -13.50 29.45
N ASP A 480 -1.72 -14.35 30.22
CA ASP A 480 -1.46 -15.80 30.28
C ASP A 480 -2.70 -16.59 29.88
N TYR A 481 -2.52 -17.76 29.29
CA TYR A 481 -3.61 -18.56 28.77
C TYR A 481 -3.39 -20.07 28.95
N SER A 482 -4.40 -20.88 28.67
CA SER A 482 -4.31 -22.34 28.82
C SER A 482 -3.26 -22.99 27.91
N LYS A 483 -2.90 -24.24 28.22
CA LYS A 483 -1.97 -25.09 27.45
C LYS A 483 -0.55 -24.52 27.42
N ARG A 484 -0.09 -24.06 26.26
CA ARG A 484 1.25 -23.47 26.05
C ARG A 484 1.29 -21.97 26.35
N GLY A 485 0.23 -21.42 26.95
CA GLY A 485 0.14 -20.00 27.25
C GLY A 485 -0.33 -19.14 26.07
N ALA A 486 -0.13 -17.84 26.21
CA ALA A 486 -0.36 -16.85 25.16
C ALA A 486 0.92 -16.62 24.35
N MET A 487 0.83 -16.69 23.02
CA MET A 487 2.00 -16.69 22.14
C MET A 487 1.91 -15.63 21.04
N GLU A 488 3.08 -15.17 20.58
CA GLU A 488 3.26 -14.30 19.38
C GLU A 488 2.22 -13.17 19.25
N PRO A 489 2.13 -12.27 20.25
CA PRO A 489 1.06 -11.29 20.33
C PRO A 489 1.19 -10.19 19.27
N GLU A 490 0.04 -9.58 18.97
CA GLU A 490 -0.08 -8.34 18.22
C GLU A 490 -0.97 -7.36 18.95
N VAL A 491 -0.71 -6.06 18.82
CA VAL A 491 -1.51 -5.01 19.46
C VAL A 491 -1.94 -3.93 18.49
N ILE A 492 -3.17 -3.45 18.64
CA ILE A 492 -3.74 -2.36 17.84
C ILE A 492 -4.54 -1.39 18.72
N GLU A 493 -4.43 -0.09 18.44
CA GLU A 493 -5.27 0.93 19.09
C GLU A 493 -6.67 0.95 18.45
N LEU A 494 -7.69 0.76 19.28
CA LEU A 494 -9.09 0.82 18.90
C LEU A 494 -9.56 2.27 18.76
N LYS A 495 -10.70 2.50 18.08
CA LYS A 495 -11.27 3.84 17.88
C LYS A 495 -11.54 4.58 19.20
N ASN A 496 -11.92 3.86 20.25
CA ASN A 496 -12.17 4.42 21.60
C ASN A 496 -10.89 4.70 22.40
N GLY A 497 -9.70 4.37 21.87
CA GLY A 497 -8.42 4.56 22.53
C GLY A 497 -7.95 3.39 23.40
N ASN A 498 -8.75 2.34 23.60
CA ASN A 498 -8.25 1.11 24.21
C ASN A 498 -7.26 0.42 23.26
N VAL A 499 -6.40 -0.44 23.80
CA VAL A 499 -5.50 -1.27 23.01
C VAL A 499 -5.98 -2.71 23.08
N LEU A 500 -6.21 -3.32 21.92
CA LEU A 500 -6.52 -4.74 21.79
C LEU A 500 -5.22 -5.50 21.58
N MET A 501 -4.97 -6.52 22.39
CA MET A 501 -4.01 -7.58 22.11
C MET A 501 -4.73 -8.79 21.54
N ILE A 502 -4.23 -9.32 20.43
CA ILE A 502 -4.56 -10.67 19.95
C ILE A 502 -3.34 -11.56 20.09
N PHE A 503 -3.55 -12.85 20.35
CA PHE A 503 -2.45 -13.80 20.52
C PHE A 503 -2.81 -15.20 20.02
N ARG A 504 -1.77 -15.92 19.61
CA ARG A 504 -1.83 -17.31 19.16
C ARG A 504 -2.13 -18.23 20.35
N THR A 505 -2.98 -19.24 20.14
CA THR A 505 -3.32 -20.24 21.15
C THR A 505 -3.27 -21.66 20.57
N GLN A 506 -3.41 -22.67 21.44
CA GLN A 506 -3.67 -24.06 21.06
C GLN A 506 -5.14 -24.46 21.31
N SER A 507 -6.02 -23.49 21.54
CA SER A 507 -7.40 -23.70 21.97
C SER A 507 -8.40 -23.66 20.81
N GLY A 508 -7.91 -23.62 19.56
CA GLY A 508 -8.72 -23.61 18.35
C GLY A 508 -9.30 -22.26 17.97
N HIS A 509 -8.81 -21.19 18.61
CA HIS A 509 -9.23 -19.84 18.33
C HIS A 509 -8.10 -18.83 18.59
N ILE A 510 -8.22 -17.63 18.03
CA ILE A 510 -7.39 -16.48 18.42
C ILE A 510 -7.83 -16.05 19.82
N GLY A 511 -6.86 -15.80 20.71
CA GLY A 511 -7.11 -15.22 22.03
C GLY A 511 -7.06 -13.70 21.98
N SER A 512 -7.77 -13.04 22.89
CA SER A 512 -7.77 -11.58 23.01
C SER A 512 -7.70 -11.09 24.45
N SER A 513 -7.18 -9.89 24.64
CA SER A 513 -7.22 -9.13 25.89
C SER A 513 -7.19 -7.63 25.59
N LEU A 514 -7.80 -6.82 26.45
CA LEU A 514 -7.92 -5.37 26.29
C LEU A 514 -7.11 -4.64 27.35
N SER A 515 -6.50 -3.53 26.94
CA SER A 515 -5.87 -2.56 27.82
C SER A 515 -6.58 -1.22 27.71
N SER A 516 -6.97 -0.65 28.85
CA SER A 516 -7.52 0.70 28.96
C SER A 516 -6.48 1.77 29.29
N ASP A 517 -5.23 1.36 29.56
CA ASP A 517 -4.13 2.23 30.02
C ASP A 517 -2.94 2.25 29.04
N LYS A 518 -3.26 2.11 27.75
CA LYS A 518 -2.29 2.22 26.64
C LYS A 518 -1.20 1.14 26.70
N GLY A 519 -1.59 -0.09 27.00
CA GLY A 519 -0.77 -1.31 26.93
C GLY A 519 -0.01 -1.68 28.20
N ASP A 520 -0.26 -1.01 29.34
CA ASP A 520 0.49 -1.24 30.58
C ASP A 520 -0.12 -2.36 31.44
N THR A 521 -1.45 -2.48 31.46
CA THR A 521 -2.19 -3.59 32.08
C THR A 521 -3.22 -4.17 31.12
N TRP A 522 -3.65 -5.41 31.39
CA TRP A 522 -4.47 -6.22 30.49
C TRP A 522 -5.64 -6.84 31.25
N SER A 523 -6.81 -6.87 30.60
CA SER A 523 -7.99 -7.58 31.11
C SER A 523 -7.77 -9.09 31.13
N LYS A 524 -8.63 -9.82 31.83
CA LYS A 524 -8.67 -11.28 31.74
C LYS A 524 -8.74 -11.70 30.25
N PRO A 525 -7.84 -12.57 29.77
CA PRO A 525 -7.87 -13.04 28.39
C PRO A 525 -9.04 -13.99 28.15
N ASP A 526 -9.56 -13.96 26.94
CA ASP A 526 -10.66 -14.83 26.49
C ASP A 526 -10.54 -15.13 24.98
N SER A 527 -11.40 -16.03 24.49
CA SER A 527 -11.58 -16.26 23.07
C SER A 527 -12.00 -14.99 22.34
N TRP A 528 -11.39 -14.73 21.19
CA TRP A 528 -11.80 -13.66 20.29
C TRP A 528 -12.89 -14.11 19.30
N GLY A 529 -13.41 -15.33 19.42
CA GLY A 529 -14.46 -15.85 18.54
C GLY A 529 -14.02 -16.16 17.11
N VAL A 530 -12.72 -16.09 16.82
CA VAL A 530 -12.15 -16.40 15.49
C VAL A 530 -11.46 -17.75 15.54
N ARG A 531 -11.96 -18.72 14.76
CA ARG A 531 -11.36 -20.06 14.60
C ARG A 531 -9.95 -19.95 13.99
N ALA A 532 -8.97 -20.60 14.62
CA ALA A 532 -7.58 -20.62 14.16
C ALA A 532 -6.77 -21.79 14.74
N PRO A 533 -5.72 -22.26 14.04
CA PRO A 533 -4.78 -23.24 14.59
C PRO A 533 -3.72 -22.52 15.45
N GLU A 534 -2.66 -23.22 15.87
CA GLU A 534 -1.50 -22.62 16.53
C GLU A 534 -0.62 -21.86 15.50
N ALA A 535 -1.17 -20.76 14.97
CA ALA A 535 -0.52 -19.85 14.03
C ALA A 535 -0.72 -18.37 14.43
N PRO A 536 0.29 -17.50 14.19
CA PRO A 536 0.11 -16.06 14.37
C PRO A 536 -0.85 -15.50 13.32
N ALA A 537 -1.67 -14.53 13.74
CA ALA A 537 -2.52 -13.73 12.87
C ALA A 537 -1.99 -12.30 12.76
N THR A 538 -2.30 -11.61 11.66
CA THR A 538 -1.93 -10.21 11.41
C THR A 538 -3.15 -9.31 11.29
N LEU A 539 -3.17 -8.22 12.06
CA LEU A 539 -4.29 -7.27 12.15
C LEU A 539 -3.81 -5.84 11.81
N ARG A 540 -4.47 -5.19 10.86
CA ARG A 540 -4.17 -3.79 10.49
C ARG A 540 -5.44 -2.98 10.29
N ARG A 541 -5.38 -1.68 10.59
CA ARG A 541 -6.44 -0.76 10.22
C ARG A 541 -6.24 -0.28 8.79
N ILE A 542 -7.23 -0.48 7.92
CA ILE A 542 -7.24 0.00 6.55
C ILE A 542 -7.33 1.53 6.58
N PRO A 543 -6.34 2.29 6.05
CA PRO A 543 -6.34 3.75 6.15
C PRO A 543 -7.51 4.41 5.41
N SER A 544 -8.07 3.81 4.36
CA SER A 544 -9.13 4.47 3.60
C SER A 544 -10.50 4.40 4.27
N THR A 545 -10.81 3.32 4.99
CA THR A 545 -12.12 3.14 5.63
C THR A 545 -12.07 3.28 7.16
N GLY A 546 -10.92 2.98 7.76
CA GLY A 546 -10.79 2.85 9.21
C GLY A 546 -11.24 1.48 9.73
N ASP A 547 -11.56 0.53 8.86
CA ASP A 547 -11.91 -0.85 9.22
C ASP A 547 -10.66 -1.65 9.60
N LEU A 548 -10.87 -2.77 10.30
CA LEU A 548 -9.81 -3.74 10.59
C LEU A 548 -9.75 -4.80 9.48
N LEU A 549 -8.54 -5.12 9.02
CA LEU A 549 -8.23 -6.23 8.14
C LEU A 549 -7.45 -7.27 8.93
N LEU A 550 -8.03 -8.47 9.05
CA LEU A 550 -7.39 -9.63 9.66
C LEU A 550 -6.91 -10.58 8.55
N ILE A 551 -5.67 -11.03 8.66
CA ILE A 551 -5.12 -12.13 7.86
C ILE A 551 -4.69 -13.24 8.81
N TRP A 552 -5.25 -14.44 8.64
CA TRP A 552 -5.00 -15.58 9.52
C TRP A 552 -5.23 -16.91 8.79
N ASN A 553 -4.93 -18.03 9.44
CA ASN A 553 -5.31 -19.35 8.94
C ASN A 553 -6.66 -19.76 9.51
N ASP A 554 -7.71 -19.80 8.69
CA ASP A 554 -9.05 -20.20 9.14
C ASP A 554 -9.22 -21.73 9.08
N ASN A 555 -8.49 -22.40 9.95
CA ASN A 555 -8.57 -23.83 10.17
C ASN A 555 -8.42 -24.15 11.65
N PHE A 556 -8.88 -25.33 12.07
CA PHE A 556 -8.58 -25.91 13.36
C PHE A 556 -8.91 -27.40 13.30
N GLU A 557 -7.92 -28.22 13.66
CA GLU A 557 -8.01 -29.67 13.75
C GLU A 557 -7.56 -30.13 15.14
N PRO A 558 -8.50 -30.48 16.04
CA PRO A 558 -8.18 -30.99 17.36
C PRO A 558 -7.24 -32.20 17.30
N GLY A 559 -6.20 -32.23 18.13
CA GLY A 559 -5.26 -33.35 18.21
C GLY A 559 -4.19 -33.39 17.12
N ALA A 560 -4.33 -32.60 16.04
CA ALA A 560 -3.27 -32.44 15.05
C ALA A 560 -2.09 -31.64 15.60
N GLY A 561 -0.89 -31.86 15.04
CA GLY A 561 0.28 -31.03 15.33
C GLY A 561 -0.02 -29.56 15.07
N HIS A 562 0.34 -28.67 16.00
CA HIS A 562 0.00 -27.25 15.96
C HIS A 562 -1.50 -26.96 15.79
N SER A 563 -2.38 -27.87 16.22
CA SER A 563 -3.85 -27.71 16.12
C SER A 563 -4.37 -27.57 14.69
N GLY A 564 -3.63 -28.08 13.70
CA GLY A 564 -4.01 -28.11 12.28
C GLY A 564 -2.98 -27.49 11.36
N LYS A 565 -3.11 -27.76 10.05
CA LYS A 565 -2.27 -27.12 9.02
C LYS A 565 -2.54 -25.62 8.96
N ARG A 566 -1.51 -24.83 8.61
CA ARG A 566 -1.63 -23.38 8.40
C ARG A 566 -2.05 -23.06 6.95
N THR A 567 -3.21 -23.58 6.57
CA THR A 567 -3.89 -23.37 5.28
C THR A 567 -5.40 -23.57 5.49
N PRO A 568 -6.29 -22.84 4.81
CA PRO A 568 -6.01 -21.72 3.89
C PRO A 568 -5.39 -20.52 4.61
N LEU A 569 -4.81 -19.58 3.85
CA LEU A 569 -4.52 -18.24 4.34
C LEU A 569 -5.70 -17.35 3.97
N THR A 570 -6.35 -16.74 4.94
CA THR A 570 -7.64 -16.05 4.79
C THR A 570 -7.53 -14.59 5.19
N ALA A 571 -8.23 -13.71 4.47
CA ALA A 571 -8.44 -12.31 4.81
C ALA A 571 -9.92 -12.05 5.12
N ALA A 572 -10.22 -11.17 6.09
CA ALA A 572 -11.57 -10.67 6.35
C ALA A 572 -11.53 -9.26 6.94
N ILE A 573 -12.65 -8.53 6.81
CA ILE A 573 -12.80 -7.15 7.28
C ILE A 573 -13.77 -7.09 8.45
N SER A 574 -13.48 -6.22 9.41
CA SER A 574 -14.39 -5.83 10.48
C SER A 574 -14.53 -4.30 10.56
N SER A 575 -15.75 -3.80 10.45
CA SER A 575 -16.08 -2.37 10.62
C SER A 575 -16.44 -1.99 12.06
N ASP A 576 -16.54 -2.98 12.96
CA ASP A 576 -17.03 -2.86 14.34
C ASP A 576 -15.96 -3.21 15.40
N GLU A 577 -14.69 -2.93 15.08
CA GLU A 577 -13.53 -3.13 15.96
C GLU A 577 -13.27 -4.61 16.35
N GLY A 578 -13.54 -5.53 15.41
CA GLY A 578 -13.22 -6.95 15.54
C GLY A 578 -14.34 -7.80 16.16
N LYS A 579 -15.56 -7.27 16.29
CA LYS A 579 -16.70 -8.03 16.83
C LYS A 579 -17.32 -8.95 15.79
N THR A 580 -17.43 -8.50 14.54
CA THR A 580 -17.91 -9.31 13.41
C THR A 580 -16.97 -9.21 12.21
N TRP A 581 -16.89 -10.31 11.45
CA TRP A 581 -16.03 -10.45 10.28
C TRP A 581 -16.86 -10.70 9.02
N LYS A 582 -16.62 -9.91 7.98
CA LYS A 582 -17.31 -9.98 6.69
C LYS A 582 -16.30 -10.08 5.56
N LEU A 583 -16.79 -10.41 4.35
CA LEU A 583 -16.00 -10.46 3.12
C LEU A 583 -14.78 -11.38 3.25
N LYS A 584 -14.99 -12.54 3.85
CA LYS A 584 -13.96 -13.55 4.05
C LYS A 584 -13.51 -14.09 2.68
N LYS A 585 -12.21 -13.97 2.38
CA LYS A 585 -11.59 -14.45 1.13
C LYS A 585 -10.31 -15.20 1.40
N ASN A 586 -10.06 -16.29 0.68
CA ASN A 586 -8.80 -17.01 0.76
C ASN A 586 -7.76 -16.38 -0.18
N LEU A 587 -6.58 -16.08 0.37
CA LEU A 587 -5.40 -15.64 -0.36
C LEU A 587 -4.60 -16.82 -0.91
N GLU A 588 -4.60 -17.93 -0.17
CA GLU A 588 -3.96 -19.19 -0.52
C GLU A 588 -4.86 -20.35 -0.07
N THR A 589 -4.95 -21.41 -0.86
CA THR A 589 -5.84 -22.56 -0.62
C THR A 589 -5.19 -23.92 -0.81
N ASP A 590 -3.92 -23.98 -1.22
CA ASP A 590 -3.22 -25.25 -1.41
C ASP A 590 -3.09 -25.98 -0.06
N ALA A 591 -3.63 -27.20 0.00
CA ALA A 591 -3.69 -28.02 1.20
C ALA A 591 -2.34 -28.69 1.52
N ASP A 592 -1.43 -28.75 0.55
CA ASP A 592 -0.10 -29.36 0.67
C ASP A 592 0.96 -28.33 1.08
N GLN A 593 0.55 -27.06 1.18
CA GLN A 593 1.39 -25.96 1.61
C GLN A 593 0.96 -25.42 2.99
N THR A 594 1.88 -24.69 3.61
CA THR A 594 1.67 -24.00 4.90
C THR A 594 2.11 -22.54 4.79
N TYR A 595 1.30 -21.63 5.34
CA TYR A 595 1.49 -20.18 5.21
C TYR A 595 1.37 -19.49 6.56
N SER A 596 2.33 -18.64 6.92
CA SER A 596 2.24 -17.84 8.15
C SER A 596 3.31 -16.71 8.19
N TYR A 597 3.43 -16.03 9.32
CA TYR A 597 4.35 -14.91 9.57
C TYR A 597 4.12 -13.75 8.61
N ILE A 598 2.85 -13.31 8.55
CA ILE A 598 2.40 -12.27 7.63
C ILE A 598 2.87 -10.90 8.11
N SER A 599 3.55 -10.15 7.24
CA SER A 599 3.66 -8.69 7.32
C SER A 599 2.61 -8.07 6.42
N LEU A 600 2.00 -6.98 6.87
CA LEU A 600 0.94 -6.27 6.15
C LEU A 600 1.10 -4.77 6.30
N THR A 601 1.16 -4.07 5.17
CA THR A 601 1.13 -2.62 5.08
C THR A 601 0.26 -2.18 3.90
N PHE A 602 -0.02 -0.88 3.80
CA PHE A 602 -0.82 -0.33 2.71
C PHE A 602 -0.06 0.75 1.97
N TYR A 603 -0.14 0.72 0.65
CA TYR A 603 0.54 1.69 -0.20
C TYR A 603 -0.18 1.83 -1.53
N ARG A 604 -0.45 3.08 -1.91
CA ARG A 604 -1.07 3.44 -3.19
C ARG A 604 -2.36 2.66 -3.50
N GLY A 605 -3.21 2.48 -2.48
CA GLY A 605 -4.50 1.80 -2.62
C GLY A 605 -4.42 0.28 -2.66
N ARG A 606 -3.29 -0.29 -2.24
CA ARG A 606 -3.04 -1.73 -2.25
C ARG A 606 -2.69 -2.22 -0.86
N ALA A 607 -3.15 -3.42 -0.50
CA ALA A 607 -2.61 -4.17 0.61
C ALA A 607 -1.37 -4.91 0.12
N ILE A 608 -0.23 -4.60 0.73
CA ILE A 608 1.07 -5.17 0.43
C ILE A 608 1.47 -6.07 1.58
N MET A 609 1.79 -7.31 1.27
CA MET A 609 2.07 -8.31 2.27
C MET A 609 3.24 -9.22 1.89
N SER A 610 3.84 -9.78 2.92
CA SER A 610 4.79 -10.88 2.81
C SER A 610 4.48 -11.97 3.82
N TYR A 611 4.71 -13.22 3.46
CA TYR A 611 4.50 -14.38 4.33
C TYR A 611 5.35 -15.53 3.82
N TYR A 612 5.60 -16.53 4.66
CA TYR A 612 6.31 -17.71 4.19
C TYR A 612 5.36 -18.69 3.48
N VAL A 613 5.93 -19.52 2.61
CA VAL A 613 5.30 -20.66 1.96
C VAL A 613 6.17 -21.88 2.24
N GLY A 614 5.67 -22.80 3.05
CA GLY A 614 6.34 -24.05 3.37
C GLY A 614 5.78 -25.21 2.56
N GLN A 615 6.66 -26.11 2.14
CA GLN A 615 6.35 -27.33 1.39
C GLN A 615 6.52 -28.58 2.27
N GLU A 616 6.05 -29.74 1.80
CA GLU A 616 6.18 -31.02 2.50
C GLU A 616 7.64 -31.41 2.81
N ASN A 617 8.60 -31.00 1.97
CA ASN A 617 10.03 -31.22 2.16
C ASN A 617 10.67 -30.32 3.26
N HIS A 618 9.85 -29.59 4.03
CA HIS A 618 10.23 -28.64 5.06
C HIS A 618 11.04 -27.42 4.58
N MET A 619 11.14 -27.21 3.27
CA MET A 619 11.70 -25.96 2.73
C MET A 619 10.67 -24.84 2.81
N ILE A 620 11.14 -23.66 3.20
CA ILE A 620 10.29 -22.50 3.47
C ILE A 620 10.79 -21.31 2.63
N SER A 621 10.03 -20.97 1.59
CA SER A 621 10.24 -19.78 0.77
C SER A 621 9.51 -18.58 1.37
N SER A 622 9.89 -17.36 0.95
CA SER A 622 9.26 -16.11 1.42
C SER A 622 8.60 -15.40 0.25
N ARG A 623 7.26 -15.33 0.28
CA ARG A 623 6.40 -14.80 -0.77
C ARG A 623 6.08 -13.33 -0.54
N PHE A 624 5.92 -12.60 -1.62
CA PHE A 624 5.34 -11.27 -1.70
C PHE A 624 3.97 -11.36 -2.38
N ARG A 625 3.01 -10.60 -1.88
CA ARG A 625 1.72 -10.39 -2.53
C ARG A 625 1.30 -8.92 -2.43
N SER A 626 0.70 -8.41 -3.50
CA SER A 626 0.13 -7.07 -3.55
C SER A 626 -1.25 -7.15 -4.19
N ILE A 627 -2.30 -6.79 -3.44
CA ILE A 627 -3.69 -6.83 -3.89
C ILE A 627 -4.30 -5.42 -3.88
N PRO A 628 -5.11 -5.04 -4.87
CA PRO A 628 -5.92 -3.82 -4.77
C PRO A 628 -6.82 -3.88 -3.52
N LEU A 629 -7.00 -2.76 -2.83
CA LEU A 629 -7.91 -2.72 -1.67
C LEU A 629 -9.37 -2.94 -2.09
N ALA A 630 -9.76 -2.47 -3.28
CA ALA A 630 -11.10 -2.68 -3.83
C ALA A 630 -11.46 -4.17 -3.88
N TRP A 631 -10.52 -5.03 -4.27
CA TRP A 631 -10.69 -6.48 -4.28
C TRP A 631 -11.10 -7.05 -2.91
N ILE A 632 -10.64 -6.47 -1.79
CA ILE A 632 -11.03 -6.95 -0.45
C ILE A 632 -12.50 -6.58 -0.13
N TYR A 633 -12.99 -5.47 -0.69
CA TYR A 633 -14.37 -4.99 -0.48
C TYR A 633 -15.40 -5.57 -1.46
N GLU A 634 -14.95 -6.21 -2.53
CA GLU A 634 -15.83 -6.96 -3.43
C GLU A 634 -16.37 -8.20 -2.72
N PRO A 635 -17.59 -8.67 -3.02
CA PRO A 635 -18.04 -10.00 -2.64
C PRO A 635 -17.07 -11.08 -3.13
N ALA A 636 -17.08 -12.26 -2.51
CA ALA A 636 -16.42 -13.43 -3.11
C ALA A 636 -17.14 -13.74 -4.43
N ALA A 637 -16.39 -14.13 -5.46
CA ALA A 637 -17.01 -14.71 -6.64
C ALA A 637 -17.61 -16.06 -6.22
N ASP A 638 -18.90 -16.25 -6.48
CA ASP A 638 -19.62 -17.50 -6.17
C ASP A 638 -19.05 -18.71 -6.93
#